data_AF-A0AAD7EQL4-F1
#
_entry.id   AF-A0AAD7EQL4-F1
#
_cell.length_a   1.000
_cell.length_b   1.000
_cell.length_c   1.000
_cell.angle_alpha   90.00
_cell.angle_beta   90.00
_cell.angle_gamma   90.00
#
_symmetry.space_group_name_H-M   'P 1'
#
loop_
_entity.id
_entity.type
_entity.pdbx_description
1 polymer ?
#
loop_
_entity_poly.entity_id
_entity_poly.type
_entity_poly.pdbx_seq_one_letter_code
_entity_poly.pdbx_strand_id
1 'polypeptide(L)'
;MQARCAQHSLVQAQSNLKGLSVWNANKGHIYLMETRRLVLRIAQAGCPESKIKDVILSCIAVFSVNVLNLTLSARTVGRMKKEGGYIALIQIGREITMTYSFTESSDGTSHCKISFEYCSLSTMLPTYAPGVDDTDPATWKPRTQFLEVETSLSHTLEVQLDGTKMLAAKIADATMNAPSSISRSITMDWKDWFRKQLAQMADHAADQGRKHELTSELKHSIIIEDLGEQESGAFSIAELFDALLAISEEEIQKNSGKDYNDLTPLERSTIARSLVDAQLGEETYNALSDDLKALADFLIFGGCCSHKDMNTFKYGCKKMEGAWPEGEEPVLLANKANSTTIRLGERDSTVVQAAEHASLRGVIKAMALLGALFRHKDEDKGYQDKYLMFMQKELGKLCSQKHVQRFPATSQTRYGAYGRAAAVVTQHYTLLLQLISIFCDGKTKAGANHIKESALKALNCPRTMAEIVAAALYSLCISWPYMKAVRKKDGNGMLPNLLDLVDIHHRLPSFCRATAANPSLLLDHNIADSSKQLTLDGEPFHDTNVLLAAQVLAPDLPDVAKMIAAMFSGAADGWNRFTPEFAVGGPVDSIPDEIRAKLYIPATNDHNEGGLRSWCVHIRFHPHSTPRSFSTMERYRRNNTEAFAAKYITADDVLHVMREVRKEDASGANTIFRQAVVEELEQKAISHREKVNLAAEKKSKKEETLRATGVEQNRETIARMTILQLKVQFDVYKCIVKDAIILKTTLVSIPRRADKLQAVLAALDRYEA
;
A
#
# COMPACT_ATOMS: atom_id res chain seq x y z
N MET A 1 17.56 -10.72 76.76
CA MET A 1 16.61 -11.30 75.78
C MET A 1 16.35 -10.35 74.60
N GLN A 2 16.00 -9.07 74.86
CA GLN A 2 15.79 -8.04 73.82
C GLN A 2 17.02 -7.81 72.90
N ALA A 3 18.24 -7.81 73.45
CA ALA A 3 19.47 -7.69 72.64
C ALA A 3 19.66 -8.84 71.62
N ARG A 4 19.27 -10.08 71.97
CA ARG A 4 19.33 -11.23 71.04
C ARG A 4 18.29 -11.12 69.92
N CYS A 5 17.08 -10.62 70.22
CA CYS A 5 16.03 -10.41 69.22
C CYS A 5 16.38 -9.26 68.26
N ALA A 6 16.99 -8.19 68.77
CA ALA A 6 17.50 -7.08 67.96
C ALA A 6 18.64 -7.53 67.03
N GLN A 7 19.55 -8.39 67.52
CA GLN A 7 20.65 -8.92 66.71
C GLN A 7 20.16 -9.87 65.61
N HIS A 8 19.17 -10.72 65.89
CA HIS A 8 18.53 -11.56 64.87
C HIS A 8 17.81 -10.72 63.80
N SER A 9 17.08 -9.68 64.23
CA SER A 9 16.40 -8.75 63.32
C SER A 9 17.40 -7.93 62.48
N LEU A 10 18.54 -7.53 63.05
CA LEU A 10 19.61 -6.83 62.34
C LEU A 10 20.27 -7.76 61.30
N VAL A 11 20.56 -9.00 61.65
CA VAL A 11 21.13 -9.99 60.72
C VAL A 11 20.15 -10.27 59.58
N GLN A 12 18.86 -10.40 59.88
CA GLN A 12 17.82 -10.59 58.87
C GLN A 12 17.63 -9.35 57.99
N ALA A 13 17.65 -8.15 58.57
CA ALA A 13 17.62 -6.89 57.82
C ALA A 13 18.86 -6.73 56.94
N GLN A 14 20.06 -7.06 57.43
CA GLN A 14 21.30 -7.05 56.66
C GLN A 14 21.32 -8.11 55.56
N SER A 15 20.75 -9.28 55.80
CA SER A 15 20.57 -10.33 54.78
C SER A 15 19.59 -9.88 53.70
N ASN A 16 18.48 -9.24 54.08
CA ASN A 16 17.50 -8.67 53.16
C ASN A 16 18.10 -7.51 52.36
N LEU A 17 18.89 -6.63 53.00
CA LEU A 17 19.62 -5.54 52.34
C LEU A 17 20.68 -6.08 51.37
N LYS A 18 21.42 -7.14 51.77
CA LYS A 18 22.35 -7.84 50.90
C LYS A 18 21.64 -8.45 49.69
N GLY A 19 20.49 -9.09 49.89
CA GLY A 19 19.64 -9.61 48.81
C GLY A 19 19.11 -8.54 47.86
N LEU A 20 18.82 -7.33 48.36
CA LEU A 20 18.44 -6.17 47.55
C LEU A 20 19.64 -5.51 46.84
N SER A 21 20.86 -5.73 47.36
CA SER A 21 22.11 -5.16 46.83
C SER A 21 22.81 -6.03 45.78
N VAL A 22 22.26 -7.20 45.41
CA VAL A 22 22.87 -8.11 44.44
C VAL A 22 21.84 -8.55 43.40
N TRP A 23 22.11 -8.24 42.13
CA TRP A 23 21.33 -8.75 41.00
C TRP A 23 22.12 -9.84 40.27
N ASN A 24 21.54 -11.04 40.19
CA ASN A 24 22.10 -12.13 39.41
C ASN A 24 21.46 -12.17 38.02
N ALA A 25 22.26 -11.91 36.99
CA ALA A 25 21.76 -11.81 35.62
C ALA A 25 21.39 -13.17 35.00
N ASN A 26 21.94 -14.28 35.52
CA ASN A 26 21.77 -15.61 34.95
C ASN A 26 21.63 -16.71 36.01
N LYS A 27 21.10 -17.87 35.58
CA LYS A 27 21.14 -19.12 36.34
C LYS A 27 21.99 -20.12 35.56
N GLY A 28 23.17 -20.43 36.08
CA GLY A 28 24.19 -21.18 35.35
C GLY A 28 24.63 -20.42 34.09
N HIS A 29 24.53 -21.04 32.91
CA HIS A 29 24.92 -20.42 31.64
C HIS A 29 23.75 -19.75 30.89
N ILE A 30 22.60 -19.56 31.55
CA ILE A 30 21.36 -19.10 30.91
C ILE A 30 20.88 -17.81 31.56
N TYR A 31 20.80 -16.75 30.76
CA TYR A 31 20.24 -15.47 31.21
C TYR A 31 18.76 -15.61 31.58
N LEU A 32 18.40 -15.04 32.73
CA LEU A 32 17.04 -15.01 33.23
C LEU A 32 16.13 -14.18 32.31
N MET A 33 14.82 -14.44 32.37
CA MET A 33 13.85 -13.74 31.52
C MET A 33 13.78 -12.25 31.80
N GLU A 34 13.93 -11.85 33.06
CA GLU A 34 13.99 -10.45 33.47
C GLU A 34 15.20 -9.76 32.86
N THR A 35 16.35 -10.43 32.81
CA THR A 35 17.56 -9.93 32.15
C THR A 35 17.34 -9.77 30.65
N ARG A 36 16.73 -10.77 30.01
CA ARG A 36 16.42 -10.73 28.56
C ARG A 36 15.45 -9.60 28.23
N ARG A 37 14.41 -9.43 29.04
CA ARG A 37 13.44 -8.33 28.95
C ARG A 37 14.13 -6.97 29.07
N LEU A 38 15.02 -6.80 30.04
CA LEU A 38 15.79 -5.56 30.20
C LEU A 38 16.65 -5.28 28.95
N VAL A 39 17.35 -6.29 28.44
CA VAL A 39 18.16 -6.17 27.22
C VAL A 39 17.30 -5.75 26.01
N LEU A 40 16.13 -6.37 25.84
CA LEU A 40 15.22 -6.06 24.74
C LEU A 40 14.67 -4.63 24.82
N ARG A 41 14.30 -4.16 26.02
CA ARG A 41 13.84 -2.77 26.24
C ARG A 41 14.94 -1.75 25.90
N ILE A 42 16.18 -2.01 26.32
CA ILE A 42 17.31 -1.12 26.02
C ILE A 42 17.63 -1.14 24.51
N ALA A 43 17.53 -2.31 23.86
CA ALA A 43 17.69 -2.42 22.41
C ALA A 43 16.60 -1.65 21.64
N GLN A 44 15.34 -1.72 22.10
CA GLN A 44 14.22 -0.96 21.53
C GLN A 44 14.38 0.54 21.69
N ALA A 45 15.05 1.00 22.75
CA ALA A 45 15.39 2.40 22.95
C ALA A 45 16.49 2.91 22.00
N GLY A 46 16.99 2.07 21.08
CA GLY A 46 18.00 2.44 20.07
C GLY A 46 19.44 2.27 20.54
N CYS A 47 19.67 1.58 21.66
CA CYS A 47 21.03 1.32 22.12
C CYS A 47 21.72 0.27 21.23
N PRO A 48 22.95 0.55 20.71
CA PRO A 48 23.72 -0.44 19.98
C PRO A 48 23.99 -1.70 20.80
N GLU A 49 23.93 -2.88 20.17
CA GLU A 49 24.04 -4.18 20.85
C GLU A 49 25.34 -4.34 21.67
N SER A 50 26.43 -3.75 21.18
CA SER A 50 27.74 -3.74 21.85
C SER A 50 27.80 -2.85 23.09
N LYS A 51 26.85 -1.92 23.25
CA LYS A 51 26.80 -0.93 24.34
C LYS A 51 25.78 -1.25 25.42
N ILE A 52 24.86 -2.17 25.18
CA ILE A 52 23.81 -2.53 26.15
C ILE A 52 24.39 -2.94 27.51
N LYS A 53 25.47 -3.73 27.52
CA LYS A 53 26.15 -4.12 28.77
C LYS A 53 26.60 -2.89 29.56
N ASP A 54 27.27 -1.95 28.90
CA ASP A 54 27.82 -0.75 29.53
C ASP A 54 26.69 0.13 30.08
N VAL A 55 25.58 0.25 29.35
CA VAL A 55 24.38 0.97 29.81
C VAL A 55 23.78 0.32 31.05
N ILE A 56 23.60 -1.00 31.05
CA ILE A 56 23.08 -1.73 32.21
C ILE A 56 23.97 -1.51 33.43
N LEU A 57 25.29 -1.67 33.28
CA LEU A 57 26.24 -1.47 34.37
C LEU A 57 26.25 -0.03 34.88
N SER A 58 26.16 0.96 33.98
CA SER A 58 26.11 2.38 34.34
C SER A 58 24.85 2.73 35.13
N CYS A 59 23.68 2.24 34.70
CA CYS A 59 22.43 2.43 35.42
C CYS A 59 22.46 1.76 36.79
N ILE A 60 22.98 0.53 36.87
CA ILE A 60 23.03 -0.23 38.12
C ILE A 60 24.01 0.40 39.13
N ALA A 61 25.14 0.94 38.68
CA ALA A 61 26.09 1.62 39.54
C ALA A 61 25.46 2.79 40.32
N VAL A 62 24.51 3.51 39.70
CA VAL A 62 23.75 4.61 40.37
C VAL A 62 22.96 4.11 41.57
N PHE A 63 22.42 2.88 41.49
CA PHE A 63 21.63 2.28 42.57
C PHE A 63 22.47 1.50 43.59
N SER A 64 23.80 1.50 43.46
CA SER A 64 24.71 0.75 44.35
C SER A 64 24.40 -0.75 44.44
N VAL A 65 23.86 -1.33 43.37
CA VAL A 65 23.59 -2.78 43.28
C VAL A 65 24.78 -3.47 42.61
N ASN A 66 25.25 -4.56 43.20
CA ASN A 66 26.29 -5.42 42.63
C ASN A 66 25.68 -6.35 41.58
N VAL A 67 26.32 -6.46 40.41
CA VAL A 67 25.88 -7.35 39.34
C VAL A 67 26.75 -8.59 39.30
N LEU A 68 26.13 -9.77 39.40
CA LEU A 68 26.80 -11.04 39.19
C LEU A 68 26.52 -11.58 37.78
N ASN A 69 27.56 -12.16 37.17
CA ASN A 69 27.48 -12.97 35.96
C ASN A 69 26.93 -12.26 34.69
N LEU A 70 27.08 -10.94 34.58
CA LEU A 70 26.69 -10.20 33.38
C LEU A 70 27.82 -10.16 32.33
N THR A 71 27.89 -11.20 31.50
CA THR A 71 28.84 -11.34 30.37
C THR A 71 28.14 -11.18 29.02
N LEU A 72 27.40 -10.08 28.85
CA LEU A 72 26.68 -9.80 27.61
C LEU A 72 27.65 -9.39 26.49
N SER A 73 27.65 -10.16 25.40
CA SER A 73 28.30 -9.80 24.14
C SER A 73 27.26 -9.27 23.14
N ALA A 74 27.70 -8.52 22.12
CA ALA A 74 26.82 -8.10 21.03
C ALA A 74 26.11 -9.30 20.36
N ARG A 75 26.82 -10.41 20.16
CA ARG A 75 26.23 -11.66 19.63
C ARG A 75 25.14 -12.21 20.53
N THR A 76 25.35 -12.18 21.85
CA THR A 76 24.33 -12.63 22.82
C THR A 76 23.09 -11.76 22.73
N VAL A 77 23.26 -10.43 22.71
CA VAL A 77 22.15 -9.47 22.56
C VAL A 77 21.40 -9.70 21.24
N GLY A 78 22.12 -9.86 20.13
CA GLY A 78 21.52 -10.16 18.82
C GLY A 78 20.66 -11.43 18.84
N ARG A 79 21.09 -12.47 19.58
CA ARG A 79 20.28 -13.68 19.80
C ARG A 79 19.05 -13.41 20.65
N MET A 80 19.17 -12.65 21.74
CA MET A 80 18.00 -12.28 22.56
C MET A 80 16.93 -11.56 21.73
N LYS A 81 17.34 -10.69 20.81
CA LYS A 81 16.43 -10.01 19.87
C LYS A 81 15.68 -11.02 19.00
N LYS A 82 16.39 -11.95 18.37
CA LYS A 82 15.80 -13.03 17.56
C LYS A 82 14.85 -13.91 18.36
N GLU A 83 15.22 -14.27 19.59
CA GLU A 83 14.36 -15.01 20.51
C GLU A 83 13.04 -14.24 20.78
N GLY A 84 13.12 -12.92 21.01
CA GLY A 84 11.92 -12.08 21.14
C GLY A 84 11.02 -12.10 19.91
N GLY A 85 11.59 -12.02 18.70
CA GLY A 85 10.80 -12.12 17.46
C GLY A 85 10.20 -13.50 17.19
N TYR A 86 10.85 -14.57 17.66
CA TYR A 86 10.31 -15.93 17.61
C TYR A 86 9.16 -16.11 18.61
N ILE A 87 9.29 -15.61 19.84
CA ILE A 87 8.18 -15.56 20.82
C ILE A 87 6.98 -14.82 20.24
N ALA A 88 7.22 -13.75 19.48
CA ALA A 88 6.15 -13.03 18.83
C ALA A 88 5.44 -13.83 17.72
N LEU A 89 6.10 -14.81 17.08
CA LEU A 89 5.42 -15.76 16.17
C LEU A 89 4.47 -16.67 16.94
N ILE A 90 4.93 -17.22 18.08
CA ILE A 90 4.11 -18.05 18.97
C ILE A 90 2.86 -17.27 19.42
N GLN A 91 3.05 -15.99 19.79
CA GLN A 91 1.94 -15.09 20.12
C GLN A 91 0.93 -14.99 18.97
N ILE A 92 1.40 -14.68 17.75
CA ILE A 92 0.52 -14.52 16.59
C ILE A 92 -0.25 -15.80 16.30
N GLY A 93 0.38 -16.97 16.35
CA GLY A 93 -0.34 -18.23 16.11
C GLY A 93 -1.36 -18.55 17.19
N ARG A 94 -1.07 -18.26 18.47
CA ARG A 94 -2.09 -18.32 19.53
C ARG A 94 -3.26 -17.36 19.25
N GLU A 95 -2.98 -16.16 18.78
CA GLU A 95 -4.01 -15.16 18.48
C GLU A 95 -4.89 -15.59 17.30
N ILE A 96 -4.30 -16.16 16.24
CA ILE A 96 -5.04 -16.73 15.10
C ILE A 96 -5.92 -17.91 15.54
N THR A 97 -5.40 -18.80 16.38
CA THR A 97 -6.18 -19.96 16.88
C THR A 97 -7.35 -19.53 17.76
N MET A 98 -7.21 -18.46 18.54
CA MET A 98 -8.27 -17.95 19.42
C MET A 98 -9.32 -17.10 18.70
N THR A 99 -8.95 -16.34 17.67
CA THR A 99 -9.90 -15.45 16.98
C THR A 99 -10.87 -16.21 16.08
N TYR A 100 -12.07 -15.65 15.88
CA TYR A 100 -13.01 -16.14 14.87
C TYR A 100 -12.48 -15.86 13.46
N SER A 101 -11.98 -14.64 13.24
CA SER A 101 -11.51 -14.18 11.94
C SER A 101 -10.57 -13.00 12.04
N PHE A 102 -9.85 -12.69 10.97
CA PHE A 102 -9.06 -11.47 10.88
C PHE A 102 -9.09 -10.84 9.48
N THR A 103 -8.64 -9.59 9.41
CA THR A 103 -8.35 -8.87 8.16
C THR A 103 -6.85 -8.87 7.91
N GLU A 104 -6.43 -9.42 6.77
CA GLU A 104 -5.05 -9.31 6.29
C GLU A 104 -4.84 -7.95 5.62
N SER A 105 -3.65 -7.37 5.80
CA SER A 105 -3.29 -6.12 5.16
C SER A 105 -1.82 -6.14 4.73
N SER A 106 -1.60 -6.00 3.43
CA SER A 106 -0.26 -5.94 2.82
C SER A 106 -0.06 -4.74 1.92
N ASP A 107 1.18 -4.26 1.85
CA ASP A 107 1.60 -3.23 0.90
C ASP A 107 3.07 -3.39 0.50
N GLY A 108 3.44 -2.88 -0.66
CA GLY A 108 4.79 -2.99 -1.22
C GLY A 108 5.43 -1.62 -1.47
N THR A 109 6.75 -1.52 -1.24
CA THR A 109 7.55 -0.38 -1.72
C THR A 109 8.89 -0.85 -2.24
N SER A 110 9.55 -0.03 -3.06
CA SER A 110 10.96 -0.25 -3.39
C SER A 110 11.87 0.73 -2.65
N HIS A 111 13.00 0.25 -2.14
CA HIS A 111 14.08 1.07 -1.61
C HIS A 111 15.41 0.63 -2.24
N CYS A 112 16.17 1.57 -2.79
CA CYS A 112 17.43 1.28 -3.50
C CYS A 112 17.31 0.17 -4.56
N LYS A 113 16.20 0.14 -5.31
CA LYS A 113 15.87 -0.86 -6.36
C LYS A 113 15.62 -2.28 -5.85
N ILE A 114 15.47 -2.47 -4.54
CA ILE A 114 15.02 -3.71 -3.92
C ILE A 114 13.58 -3.52 -3.46
N SER A 115 12.74 -4.52 -3.67
CA SER A 115 11.33 -4.49 -3.27
C SER A 115 11.14 -5.09 -1.88
N PHE A 116 10.25 -4.47 -1.13
CA PHE A 116 9.90 -4.86 0.24
C PHE A 116 8.39 -4.90 0.37
N GLU A 117 7.91 -5.88 1.10
CA GLU A 117 6.50 -6.06 1.40
C GLU A 117 6.30 -6.01 2.91
N TYR A 118 5.30 -5.25 3.31
CA TYR A 118 4.80 -5.20 4.67
C TYR A 118 3.55 -6.07 4.76
N CYS A 119 3.40 -6.82 5.85
CA CYS A 119 2.19 -7.56 6.17
C CYS A 119 1.75 -7.31 7.62
N SER A 120 0.44 -7.26 7.84
CA SER A 120 -0.20 -7.15 9.16
C SER A 120 -1.53 -7.89 9.19
N LEU A 121 -1.98 -8.21 10.40
CA LEU A 121 -3.33 -8.72 10.63
C LEU A 121 -4.09 -7.79 11.57
N SER A 122 -5.38 -7.59 11.34
CA SER A 122 -6.26 -6.79 12.20
C SER A 122 -7.44 -7.62 12.68
N THR A 123 -7.64 -7.68 14.00
CA THR A 123 -8.77 -8.39 14.64
C THR A 123 -8.95 -7.95 16.10
N MET A 124 -9.95 -8.49 16.78
CA MET A 124 -10.15 -8.34 18.22
C MET A 124 -9.18 -9.26 18.94
N LEU A 125 -8.31 -8.71 19.79
CA LEU A 125 -7.27 -9.47 20.49
C LEU A 125 -7.19 -9.11 21.98
N PRO A 126 -6.72 -10.05 22.83
CA PRO A 126 -6.46 -9.76 24.22
C PRO A 126 -5.37 -8.70 24.39
N THR A 127 -5.45 -7.95 25.49
CA THR A 127 -4.48 -6.88 25.78
C THR A 127 -3.21 -7.39 26.45
N TYR A 128 -3.27 -8.59 27.05
CA TYR A 128 -2.27 -9.17 27.95
C TYR A 128 -1.96 -8.31 29.17
N ALA A 129 -2.89 -7.43 29.56
CA ALA A 129 -2.75 -6.63 30.75
C ALA A 129 -2.79 -7.52 32.02
N PRO A 130 -1.99 -7.23 33.06
CA PRO A 130 -2.04 -7.98 34.31
C PRO A 130 -3.46 -7.98 34.91
N GLY A 131 -3.94 -9.15 35.33
CA GLY A 131 -5.26 -9.31 35.95
C GLY A 131 -6.46 -9.31 34.99
N VAL A 132 -6.24 -9.17 33.69
CA VAL A 132 -7.29 -9.34 32.67
C VAL A 132 -7.33 -10.79 32.22
N ASP A 133 -8.53 -11.35 32.06
CA ASP A 133 -8.72 -12.67 31.45
C ASP A 133 -8.61 -12.55 29.92
N ASP A 134 -7.62 -13.20 29.33
CA ASP A 134 -7.42 -13.16 27.87
C ASP A 134 -8.28 -14.19 27.14
N THR A 135 -8.93 -15.11 27.86
CA THR A 135 -9.81 -16.13 27.26
C THR A 135 -11.22 -15.62 27.03
N ASP A 136 -11.60 -14.53 27.69
CA ASP A 136 -12.89 -13.85 27.53
C ASP A 136 -12.84 -12.82 26.38
N PRO A 137 -13.54 -13.05 25.25
CA PRO A 137 -13.58 -12.11 24.13
C PRO A 137 -14.15 -10.73 24.49
N ALA A 138 -14.92 -10.60 25.57
CA ALA A 138 -15.43 -9.30 26.02
C ALA A 138 -14.32 -8.36 26.52
N THR A 139 -13.14 -8.88 26.89
CA THR A 139 -11.97 -8.08 27.28
C THR A 139 -11.10 -7.68 26.10
N TRP A 140 -11.36 -8.23 24.92
CA TRP A 140 -10.54 -8.04 23.73
C TRP A 140 -10.76 -6.64 23.15
N LYS A 141 -9.72 -6.14 22.48
CA LYS A 141 -9.76 -4.84 21.82
C LYS A 141 -9.35 -4.98 20.35
N PRO A 142 -9.85 -4.12 19.45
CA PRO A 142 -9.36 -4.08 18.08
C PRO A 142 -7.85 -3.79 18.10
N ARG A 143 -7.07 -4.61 17.39
CA ARG A 143 -5.61 -4.44 17.27
C ARG A 143 -5.15 -4.83 15.88
N THR A 144 -4.10 -4.15 15.42
CA THR A 144 -3.36 -4.51 14.21
C THR A 144 -1.99 -5.04 14.63
N GLN A 145 -1.75 -6.34 14.44
CA GLN A 145 -0.44 -6.95 14.70
C GLN A 145 0.47 -6.74 13.49
N PHE A 146 1.68 -6.26 13.77
CA PHE A 146 2.75 -6.25 12.80
C PHE A 146 3.22 -7.68 12.58
N LEU A 147 3.30 -8.12 11.32
CA LEU A 147 3.83 -9.44 11.00
C LEU A 147 5.26 -9.33 10.55
N GLU A 148 5.51 -8.77 9.38
CA GLU A 148 6.86 -8.55 8.88
C GLU A 148 6.92 -7.46 7.82
N VAL A 149 8.11 -6.85 7.73
CA VAL A 149 8.64 -6.31 6.49
C VAL A 149 9.67 -7.30 5.99
N GLU A 150 9.47 -7.83 4.79
CA GLU A 150 10.40 -8.76 4.16
C GLU A 150 10.71 -8.29 2.74
N THR A 151 11.89 -8.66 2.25
CA THR A 151 12.23 -8.45 0.86
C THR A 151 11.40 -9.35 -0.06
N SER A 152 10.82 -8.74 -1.09
CA SER A 152 10.10 -9.46 -2.13
C SER A 152 11.02 -9.61 -3.35
N LEU A 153 11.16 -10.85 -3.80
CA LEU A 153 11.92 -11.26 -4.97
C LEU A 153 11.28 -10.66 -6.25
N SER A 154 9.95 -10.82 -6.37
CA SER A 154 9.14 -10.34 -7.48
C SER A 154 7.83 -9.74 -7.00
N HIS A 155 7.33 -8.72 -7.70
CA HIS A 155 5.98 -8.17 -7.52
C HIS A 155 4.89 -9.01 -8.22
N THR A 156 5.19 -10.24 -8.64
CA THR A 156 4.18 -11.15 -9.21
C THR A 156 3.23 -11.62 -8.11
N LEU A 157 1.95 -11.74 -8.43
CA LEU A 157 0.89 -12.02 -7.47
C LEU A 157 1.02 -13.41 -6.84
N GLU A 158 1.51 -14.36 -7.62
CA GLU A 158 1.80 -15.73 -7.19
C GLU A 158 2.87 -15.74 -6.10
N VAL A 159 3.91 -14.90 -6.26
CA VAL A 159 5.00 -14.77 -5.28
C VAL A 159 4.51 -14.12 -3.99
N GLN A 160 3.57 -13.17 -4.07
CA GLN A 160 2.95 -12.56 -2.90
C GLN A 160 2.07 -13.54 -2.11
N LEU A 161 1.28 -14.35 -2.83
CA LEU A 161 0.45 -15.38 -2.21
C LEU A 161 1.31 -16.48 -1.58
N ASP A 162 2.35 -16.93 -2.27
CA ASP A 162 3.29 -17.92 -1.72
C ASP A 162 4.08 -17.35 -0.53
N GLY A 163 4.46 -16.07 -0.56
CA GLY A 163 5.02 -15.38 0.60
C GLY A 163 4.07 -15.41 1.81
N THR A 164 2.77 -15.25 1.58
CA THR A 164 1.74 -15.36 2.62
C THR A 164 1.63 -16.79 3.16
N LYS A 165 1.66 -17.82 2.31
CA LYS A 165 1.67 -19.23 2.74
C LYS A 165 2.91 -19.55 3.57
N MET A 166 4.09 -19.08 3.15
CA MET A 166 5.35 -19.28 3.87
C MET A 166 5.32 -18.61 5.25
N LEU A 167 4.74 -17.41 5.34
CA LEU A 167 4.55 -16.72 6.62
C LEU A 167 3.58 -17.48 7.53
N ALA A 168 2.44 -17.94 7.00
CA ALA A 168 1.47 -18.75 7.73
C ALA A 168 2.11 -20.04 8.27
N ALA A 169 2.85 -20.75 7.43
CA ALA A 169 3.57 -21.98 7.81
C ALA A 169 4.63 -21.71 8.90
N LYS A 170 5.38 -20.62 8.80
CA LYS A 170 6.36 -20.20 9.80
C LYS A 170 5.71 -19.88 11.16
N ILE A 171 4.52 -19.26 11.16
CA ILE A 171 3.76 -18.98 12.39
C ILE A 171 3.22 -20.29 12.98
N ALA A 172 2.64 -21.16 12.14
CA ALA A 172 2.13 -22.46 12.55
C ALA A 172 3.24 -23.32 13.19
N ASP A 173 4.39 -23.47 12.51
CA ASP A 173 5.54 -24.24 13.00
C ASP A 173 6.07 -23.71 14.35
N ALA A 174 6.25 -22.39 14.46
CA ALA A 174 6.67 -21.79 15.72
C ALA A 174 5.69 -22.05 16.87
N THR A 175 4.39 -22.03 16.57
CA THR A 175 3.33 -22.20 17.56
C THR A 175 3.18 -23.65 17.98
N MET A 176 3.12 -24.59 17.03
CA MET A 176 2.95 -26.02 17.28
C MET A 176 4.09 -26.63 18.08
N ASN A 177 5.32 -26.16 17.86
CA ASN A 177 6.51 -26.72 18.51
C ASN A 177 6.82 -26.09 19.87
N ALA A 178 6.12 -25.03 20.27
CA ALA A 178 6.34 -24.36 21.54
C ALA A 178 5.82 -25.21 22.72
N PRO A 179 6.64 -25.47 23.77
CA PRO A 179 6.22 -26.23 24.95
C PRO A 179 4.93 -25.69 25.62
N SER A 180 4.77 -24.36 25.71
CA SER A 180 3.58 -23.71 26.24
C SER A 180 2.31 -23.98 25.41
N SER A 181 2.44 -24.13 24.09
CA SER A 181 1.34 -24.47 23.19
C SER A 181 0.96 -25.93 23.33
N ILE A 182 1.95 -26.84 23.33
CA ILE A 182 1.74 -28.29 23.49
C ILE A 182 1.02 -28.59 24.80
N SER A 183 1.51 -28.03 25.91
CA SER A 183 0.89 -28.21 27.24
C SER A 183 -0.53 -27.65 27.34
N ARG A 184 -0.91 -26.72 26.46
CA ARG A 184 -2.25 -26.11 26.39
C ARG A 184 -3.10 -26.67 25.24
N SER A 185 -2.60 -27.68 24.52
CA SER A 185 -3.26 -28.25 23.33
C SER A 185 -3.63 -27.19 22.29
N ILE A 186 -2.76 -26.20 22.08
CA ILE A 186 -2.92 -25.21 21.02
C ILE A 186 -2.31 -25.76 19.73
N THR A 187 -3.15 -25.94 18.73
CA THR A 187 -2.76 -26.41 17.38
C THR A 187 -3.10 -25.34 16.36
N MET A 188 -2.20 -25.14 15.39
CA MET A 188 -2.43 -24.23 14.26
C MET A 188 -1.90 -24.89 13.00
N ASP A 189 -2.77 -25.08 12.01
CA ASP A 189 -2.36 -25.40 10.64
C ASP A 189 -2.08 -24.10 9.86
N TRP A 190 -1.21 -24.13 8.86
CA TRP A 190 -0.97 -22.94 8.03
C TRP A 190 -2.23 -22.53 7.24
N LYS A 191 -3.10 -23.46 6.89
CA LYS A 191 -4.40 -23.23 6.25
C LYS A 191 -5.37 -22.49 7.16
N ASP A 192 -5.20 -22.56 8.50
CA ASP A 192 -6.02 -21.77 9.45
C ASP A 192 -5.93 -20.27 9.18
N TRP A 193 -4.82 -19.82 8.60
CA TRP A 193 -4.68 -18.47 8.07
C TRP A 193 -5.81 -18.13 7.11
N PHE A 194 -5.99 -18.96 6.07
CA PHE A 194 -6.95 -18.72 4.99
C PHE A 194 -8.38 -19.07 5.41
N ARG A 195 -8.57 -20.07 6.28
CA ARG A 195 -9.87 -20.38 6.89
C ARG A 195 -10.41 -19.17 7.64
N LYS A 196 -9.57 -18.50 8.44
CA LYS A 196 -9.95 -17.38 9.30
C LYS A 196 -9.78 -15.99 8.67
N GLN A 197 -9.11 -15.88 7.53
CA GLN A 197 -9.07 -14.64 6.76
C GLN A 197 -10.44 -14.41 6.12
N LEU A 198 -11.16 -13.40 6.62
CA LEU A 198 -12.48 -13.00 6.08
C LEU A 198 -12.44 -11.64 5.38
N ALA A 199 -11.34 -10.90 5.50
CA ALA A 199 -11.16 -9.68 4.75
C ALA A 199 -9.70 -9.42 4.35
N GLN A 200 -9.55 -8.63 3.30
CA GLN A 200 -8.26 -8.15 2.81
C GLN A 200 -8.29 -6.63 2.63
N MET A 201 -7.26 -5.97 3.12
CA MET A 201 -7.06 -4.52 3.03
C MET A 201 -5.79 -4.22 2.25
N ALA A 202 -5.91 -3.45 1.17
CA ALA A 202 -4.77 -2.99 0.39
C ALA A 202 -5.08 -1.62 -0.26
N ASP A 203 -4.15 -1.09 -1.06
CA ASP A 203 -4.46 0.02 -1.94
C ASP A 203 -5.41 -0.38 -3.08
N HIS A 204 -5.92 0.61 -3.84
CA HIS A 204 -6.80 0.36 -5.00
C HIS A 204 -6.01 0.14 -6.29
N ALA A 205 -5.00 -0.72 -6.25
CA ALA A 205 -4.23 -1.10 -7.43
C ALA A 205 -4.80 -2.40 -8.05
N ALA A 206 -4.68 -2.55 -9.37
CA ALA A 206 -5.30 -3.65 -10.12
C ALA A 206 -4.71 -5.02 -9.76
N ASP A 207 -3.43 -5.04 -9.42
CA ASP A 207 -2.69 -6.19 -8.88
C ASP A 207 -3.30 -6.65 -7.54
N GLN A 208 -3.71 -5.73 -6.66
CA GLN A 208 -4.35 -6.10 -5.39
C GLN A 208 -5.72 -6.76 -5.58
N GLY A 209 -6.50 -6.32 -6.58
CA GLY A 209 -7.74 -6.99 -6.96
C GLY A 209 -7.51 -8.43 -7.40
N ARG A 210 -6.46 -8.67 -8.20
CA ARG A 210 -6.12 -10.03 -8.64
C ARG A 210 -5.51 -10.89 -7.51
N LYS A 211 -4.77 -10.31 -6.55
CA LYS A 211 -4.35 -11.02 -5.32
C LYS A 211 -5.55 -11.50 -4.52
N HIS A 212 -6.57 -10.66 -4.38
CA HIS A 212 -7.81 -11.00 -3.68
C HIS A 212 -8.54 -12.18 -4.37
N GLU A 213 -8.63 -12.18 -5.70
CA GLU A 213 -9.18 -13.31 -6.47
C GLU A 213 -8.40 -14.62 -6.21
N LEU A 214 -7.07 -14.60 -6.33
CA LEU A 214 -6.24 -15.78 -6.07
C LEU A 214 -6.35 -16.29 -4.62
N THR A 215 -6.52 -15.37 -3.67
CA THR A 215 -6.74 -15.71 -2.25
C THR A 215 -8.12 -16.36 -2.06
N SER A 216 -9.14 -15.87 -2.76
CA SER A 216 -10.48 -16.48 -2.77
C SER A 216 -10.45 -17.88 -3.37
N GLU A 217 -9.75 -18.08 -4.48
CA GLU A 217 -9.56 -19.39 -5.12
C GLU A 217 -8.85 -20.38 -4.18
N LEU A 218 -7.79 -19.93 -3.50
CA LEU A 218 -7.09 -20.76 -2.52
C LEU A 218 -7.96 -21.10 -1.30
N LYS A 219 -8.70 -20.12 -0.78
CA LYS A 219 -9.63 -20.34 0.34
C LYS A 219 -10.69 -21.38 -0.04
N HIS A 220 -11.28 -21.25 -1.22
CA HIS A 220 -12.23 -22.21 -1.76
C HIS A 220 -11.64 -23.63 -1.83
N SER A 221 -10.44 -23.78 -2.40
CA SER A 221 -9.75 -25.07 -2.46
C SER A 221 -9.50 -25.70 -1.08
N ILE A 222 -9.19 -24.89 -0.06
CA ILE A 222 -9.00 -25.37 1.33
C ILE A 222 -10.33 -25.85 1.90
N ILE A 223 -11.44 -25.17 1.62
CA ILE A 223 -12.78 -25.56 2.08
C ILE A 223 -13.21 -26.88 1.44
N ILE A 224 -12.96 -27.05 0.13
CA ILE A 224 -13.22 -28.31 -0.56
C ILE A 224 -12.43 -29.44 0.11
N GLU A 225 -11.14 -29.24 0.36
CA GLU A 225 -10.31 -30.23 1.06
C GLU A 225 -10.84 -30.56 2.46
N ASP A 226 -11.23 -29.54 3.25
CA ASP A 226 -11.77 -29.74 4.60
C ASP A 226 -13.08 -30.55 4.61
N LEU A 227 -13.98 -30.26 3.67
CA LEU A 227 -15.23 -31.02 3.50
C LEU A 227 -14.96 -32.45 3.07
N GLY A 228 -13.98 -32.62 2.17
CA GLY A 228 -13.50 -33.91 1.70
C GLY A 228 -12.93 -34.79 2.79
N GLU A 229 -12.02 -34.25 3.61
CA GLU A 229 -11.43 -34.93 4.75
C GLU A 229 -12.49 -35.33 5.80
N GLN A 230 -13.49 -34.46 6.01
CA GLN A 230 -14.59 -34.75 6.92
C GLN A 230 -15.46 -35.91 6.41
N GLU A 231 -15.83 -35.88 5.13
CA GLU A 231 -16.69 -36.91 4.52
C GLU A 231 -15.93 -38.24 4.39
N SER A 232 -14.68 -38.22 3.93
CA SER A 232 -13.86 -39.43 3.83
C SER A 232 -13.51 -40.03 5.20
N GLY A 233 -13.48 -39.21 6.25
CA GLY A 233 -13.36 -39.66 7.64
C GLY A 233 -14.60 -40.40 8.15
N ALA A 234 -15.76 -40.20 7.53
CA ALA A 234 -17.01 -40.90 7.85
C ALA A 234 -17.16 -42.23 7.10
N PHE A 235 -16.39 -42.45 6.02
CA PHE A 235 -16.42 -43.69 5.24
C PHE A 235 -15.93 -44.89 6.07
N SER A 236 -16.53 -46.05 5.81
CA SER A 236 -15.94 -47.32 6.22
C SER A 236 -14.64 -47.59 5.46
N ILE A 237 -13.79 -48.46 6.01
CA ILE A 237 -12.53 -48.84 5.36
C ILE A 237 -12.76 -49.40 3.95
N ALA A 238 -13.86 -50.12 3.72
CA ALA A 238 -14.20 -50.69 2.43
C ALA A 238 -14.57 -49.59 1.41
N GLU A 239 -15.43 -48.65 1.80
CA GLU A 239 -15.85 -47.53 0.94
C GLU A 239 -14.66 -46.65 0.57
N LEU A 240 -13.78 -46.35 1.53
CA LEU A 240 -12.57 -45.58 1.27
C LEU A 240 -11.62 -46.33 0.32
N PHE A 241 -11.51 -47.66 0.46
CA PHE A 241 -10.68 -48.47 -0.42
C PHE A 241 -11.23 -48.51 -1.85
N ASP A 242 -12.54 -48.67 -2.00
CA ASP A 242 -13.21 -48.64 -3.30
C ASP A 242 -13.06 -47.27 -3.99
N ALA A 243 -13.21 -46.17 -3.24
CA ALA A 243 -13.00 -44.82 -3.75
C ALA A 243 -11.54 -44.59 -4.21
N LEU A 244 -10.56 -45.05 -3.43
CA LEU A 244 -9.15 -44.97 -3.80
C LEU A 244 -8.83 -45.79 -5.07
N LEU A 245 -9.46 -46.96 -5.23
CA LEU A 245 -9.31 -47.79 -6.44
C LEU A 245 -9.98 -47.20 -7.68
N ALA A 246 -10.95 -46.31 -7.50
CA ALA A 246 -11.63 -45.63 -8.61
C ALA A 246 -10.76 -44.54 -9.25
N ILE A 247 -9.75 -44.02 -8.55
CA ILE A 247 -8.80 -43.04 -9.08
C ILE A 247 -7.88 -43.70 -10.11
N SER A 248 -7.87 -43.17 -11.33
CA SER A 248 -7.10 -43.74 -12.43
C SER A 248 -5.61 -43.40 -12.35
N GLU A 249 -4.76 -44.21 -13.00
CA GLU A 249 -3.32 -43.91 -13.10
C GLU A 249 -3.08 -42.59 -13.83
N GLU A 250 -3.86 -42.28 -14.87
CA GLU A 250 -3.78 -41.01 -15.60
C GLU A 250 -4.10 -39.80 -14.72
N GLU A 251 -5.06 -39.93 -13.80
CA GLU A 251 -5.39 -38.87 -12.83
C GLU A 251 -4.24 -38.61 -11.87
N ILE A 252 -3.59 -39.67 -11.38
CA ILE A 252 -2.41 -39.57 -10.51
C ILE A 252 -1.24 -38.94 -11.26
N GLN A 253 -0.99 -39.34 -12.51
CA GLN A 253 0.06 -38.73 -13.35
C GLN A 253 -0.17 -37.24 -13.55
N LYS A 254 -1.39 -36.87 -13.95
CA LYS A 254 -1.76 -35.48 -14.22
C LYS A 254 -1.55 -34.57 -13.02
N ASN A 255 -1.92 -35.04 -11.81
CA ASN A 255 -1.81 -34.24 -10.59
C ASN A 255 -0.40 -34.25 -9.99
N SER A 256 0.39 -35.29 -10.23
CA SER A 256 1.79 -35.34 -9.79
C SER A 256 2.75 -34.53 -10.69
N GLY A 257 2.39 -34.34 -11.97
CA GLY A 257 3.29 -33.80 -12.98
C GLY A 257 4.47 -34.71 -13.31
N LYS A 258 4.44 -35.98 -12.89
CA LYS A 258 5.45 -37.02 -13.12
C LYS A 258 4.82 -38.24 -13.79
N ASP A 259 5.66 -39.08 -14.42
CA ASP A 259 5.21 -40.40 -14.87
C ASP A 259 4.83 -41.26 -13.66
N TYR A 260 3.78 -42.07 -13.79
CA TYR A 260 3.28 -42.90 -12.69
C TYR A 260 4.35 -43.86 -12.19
N ASN A 261 5.16 -44.39 -13.09
CA ASN A 261 6.22 -45.35 -12.76
C ASN A 261 7.35 -44.72 -11.93
N ASP A 262 7.48 -43.40 -11.97
CA ASP A 262 8.47 -42.65 -11.19
C ASP A 262 7.98 -42.32 -9.77
N LEU A 263 6.70 -42.54 -9.47
CA LEU A 263 6.12 -42.33 -8.15
C LEU A 263 6.23 -43.59 -7.29
N THR A 264 6.64 -43.40 -6.04
CA THR A 264 6.61 -44.45 -5.01
C THR A 264 5.16 -44.85 -4.67
N PRO A 265 4.93 -46.07 -4.16
CA PRO A 265 3.59 -46.48 -3.71
C PRO A 265 2.96 -45.51 -2.70
N LEU A 266 3.78 -44.95 -1.80
CA LEU A 266 3.32 -43.95 -0.83
C LEU A 266 2.87 -42.66 -1.52
N GLU A 267 3.67 -42.11 -2.44
CA GLU A 267 3.29 -40.92 -3.21
C GLU A 267 1.98 -41.14 -3.99
N ARG A 268 1.84 -42.29 -4.66
CA ARG A 268 0.60 -42.64 -5.38
C ARG A 268 -0.59 -42.68 -4.43
N SER A 269 -0.47 -43.34 -3.28
CA SER A 269 -1.54 -43.44 -2.30
C SER A 269 -1.92 -42.09 -1.69
N THR A 270 -0.95 -41.21 -1.45
CA THR A 270 -1.20 -39.85 -0.95
C THR A 270 -1.93 -39.01 -1.98
N ILE A 271 -1.51 -39.07 -3.26
CA ILE A 271 -2.17 -38.34 -4.35
C ILE A 271 -3.59 -38.87 -4.56
N ALA A 272 -3.76 -40.20 -4.62
CA ALA A 272 -5.09 -40.80 -4.75
C ALA A 272 -6.00 -40.39 -3.59
N ARG A 273 -5.47 -40.36 -2.35
CA ARG A 273 -6.23 -39.88 -1.19
C ARG A 273 -6.65 -38.43 -1.33
N SER A 274 -5.73 -37.52 -1.68
CA SER A 274 -6.07 -36.11 -1.90
C SER A 274 -7.09 -35.90 -3.02
N LEU A 275 -7.07 -36.75 -4.07
CA LEU A 275 -8.07 -36.70 -5.15
C LEU A 275 -9.45 -37.18 -4.70
N VAL A 276 -9.52 -38.27 -3.93
CA VAL A 276 -10.78 -38.73 -3.31
C VAL A 276 -11.35 -37.64 -2.40
N ASP A 277 -10.52 -37.07 -1.53
CA ASP A 277 -10.94 -35.99 -0.63
C ASP A 277 -11.44 -34.78 -1.44
N ALA A 278 -10.73 -34.39 -2.51
CA ALA A 278 -11.20 -33.30 -3.38
C ALA A 278 -12.55 -33.60 -4.06
N GLN A 279 -12.75 -34.82 -4.58
CA GLN A 279 -14.02 -35.23 -5.21
C GLN A 279 -15.18 -35.20 -4.21
N LEU A 280 -15.01 -35.82 -3.05
CA LEU A 280 -16.02 -35.82 -1.98
C LEU A 280 -16.29 -34.42 -1.45
N GLY A 281 -15.24 -33.60 -1.36
CA GLY A 281 -15.33 -32.20 -0.98
C GLY A 281 -16.18 -31.38 -1.95
N GLU A 282 -15.97 -31.56 -3.26
CA GLU A 282 -16.77 -30.89 -4.30
C GLU A 282 -18.24 -31.33 -4.24
N GLU A 283 -18.51 -32.63 -4.08
CA GLU A 283 -19.87 -33.15 -3.93
C GLU A 283 -20.57 -32.56 -2.69
N THR A 284 -19.88 -32.59 -1.56
CA THR A 284 -20.37 -32.04 -0.28
C THR A 284 -20.62 -30.54 -0.38
N TYR A 285 -19.69 -29.80 -0.95
CA TYR A 285 -19.82 -28.36 -1.17
C TYR A 285 -21.02 -28.08 -2.09
N ASN A 286 -21.17 -28.81 -3.19
CA ASN A 286 -22.27 -28.63 -4.13
C ASN A 286 -23.65 -28.88 -3.48
N ALA A 287 -23.72 -29.79 -2.51
CA ALA A 287 -24.92 -30.09 -1.74
C ALA A 287 -25.26 -29.03 -0.67
N LEU A 288 -24.33 -28.12 -0.33
CA LEU A 288 -24.61 -27.01 0.59
C LEU A 288 -25.65 -26.05 0.01
N SER A 289 -26.43 -25.43 0.90
CA SER A 289 -27.29 -24.29 0.53
C SER A 289 -26.45 -23.10 0.08
N ASP A 290 -27.05 -22.22 -0.71
CA ASP A 290 -26.37 -21.01 -1.21
C ASP A 290 -25.86 -20.12 -0.06
N ASP A 291 -26.59 -20.04 1.05
CA ASP A 291 -26.17 -19.30 2.26
C ASP A 291 -24.90 -19.88 2.89
N LEU A 292 -24.78 -21.22 2.95
CA LEU A 292 -23.61 -21.89 3.50
C LEU A 292 -22.41 -21.79 2.57
N LYS A 293 -22.62 -21.87 1.24
CA LYS A 293 -21.58 -21.61 0.24
C LYS A 293 -21.04 -20.19 0.36
N ALA A 294 -21.94 -19.21 0.45
CA ALA A 294 -21.57 -17.80 0.63
C ALA A 294 -20.80 -17.56 1.94
N LEU A 295 -21.16 -18.25 3.03
CA LEU A 295 -20.46 -18.17 4.30
C LEU A 295 -19.06 -18.82 4.22
N ALA A 296 -18.97 -19.99 3.60
CA ALA A 296 -17.72 -20.73 3.48
C ALA A 296 -16.69 -19.92 2.67
N ASP A 297 -17.06 -19.44 1.48
CA ASP A 297 -16.16 -18.69 0.60
C ASP A 297 -16.02 -17.21 0.97
N PHE A 298 -16.61 -16.78 2.10
CA PHE A 298 -16.66 -15.38 2.46
C PHE A 298 -15.25 -14.76 2.57
N LEU A 299 -14.99 -13.77 1.72
CA LEU A 299 -13.79 -12.93 1.75
C LEU A 299 -14.14 -11.56 1.15
N ILE A 300 -14.02 -10.49 1.94
CA ILE A 300 -14.31 -9.12 1.46
C ILE A 300 -13.04 -8.28 1.24
N PHE A 301 -13.02 -7.49 0.18
CA PHE A 301 -11.97 -6.50 -0.07
C PHE A 301 -12.36 -5.11 0.45
N GLY A 302 -11.55 -4.55 1.34
CA GLY A 302 -11.84 -3.31 2.07
C GLY A 302 -11.10 -2.05 1.60
N GLY A 303 -10.53 -2.02 0.40
CA GLY A 303 -9.64 -0.98 -0.18
C GLY A 303 -9.47 0.37 0.57
N CYS A 304 -8.22 0.84 0.66
CA CYS A 304 -7.84 2.01 1.46
C CYS A 304 -8.63 3.29 1.13
N CYS A 305 -9.33 3.86 2.13
CA CYS A 305 -10.11 5.09 1.97
C CYS A 305 -9.30 6.30 1.48
N SER A 306 -8.03 6.44 1.90
CA SER A 306 -7.15 7.52 1.44
C SER A 306 -6.91 7.49 -0.08
N HIS A 307 -6.84 6.28 -0.66
CA HIS A 307 -6.68 6.10 -2.10
C HIS A 307 -7.99 6.39 -2.85
N LYS A 308 -9.15 6.05 -2.27
CA LYS A 308 -10.47 6.39 -2.83
C LYS A 308 -10.62 7.90 -3.02
N ASP A 309 -10.30 8.69 -1.99
CA ASP A 309 -10.33 10.16 -2.08
C ASP A 309 -9.32 10.68 -3.12
N MET A 310 -8.08 10.20 -3.09
CA MET A 310 -7.04 10.64 -4.03
C MET A 310 -7.41 10.35 -5.50
N ASN A 311 -7.90 9.13 -5.77
CA ASN A 311 -8.32 8.73 -7.11
C ASN A 311 -9.57 9.50 -7.55
N THR A 312 -10.49 9.78 -6.64
CA THR A 312 -11.69 10.58 -6.92
C THR A 312 -11.36 12.04 -7.20
N PHE A 313 -10.45 12.64 -6.42
CA PHE A 313 -9.90 13.97 -6.69
C PHE A 313 -9.31 14.07 -8.10
N LYS A 314 -8.58 13.03 -8.54
CA LYS A 314 -8.03 12.96 -9.90
C LYS A 314 -9.13 12.93 -10.97
N TYR A 315 -10.25 12.25 -10.74
CA TYR A 315 -11.40 12.27 -11.66
C TYR A 315 -12.04 13.66 -11.75
N GLY A 316 -12.16 14.36 -10.62
CA GLY A 316 -12.60 15.76 -10.59
C GLY A 316 -11.69 16.66 -11.43
N CYS A 317 -10.37 16.58 -11.24
CA CYS A 317 -9.42 17.35 -12.05
C CYS A 317 -9.47 17.01 -13.54
N LYS A 318 -9.64 15.73 -13.90
CA LYS A 318 -9.76 15.31 -15.30
C LYS A 318 -11.02 15.88 -15.95
N LYS A 319 -12.13 15.97 -15.21
CA LYS A 319 -13.37 16.56 -15.74
C LYS A 319 -13.28 18.07 -15.89
N MET A 320 -12.55 18.77 -15.00
CA MET A 320 -12.22 20.19 -15.20
C MET A 320 -11.40 20.41 -16.47
N GLU A 321 -10.37 19.59 -16.71
CA GLU A 321 -9.54 19.68 -17.91
C GLU A 321 -10.38 19.58 -19.19
N GLY A 322 -11.37 18.69 -19.23
CA GLY A 322 -12.30 18.53 -20.36
C GLY A 322 -13.46 19.53 -20.42
N ALA A 323 -13.62 20.42 -19.44
CA ALA A 323 -14.72 21.39 -19.39
C ALA A 323 -14.39 22.71 -20.10
N TRP A 324 -13.11 22.97 -20.39
CA TRP A 324 -12.68 24.15 -21.13
C TRP A 324 -13.01 24.04 -22.62
N PRO A 325 -13.52 25.10 -23.27
CA PRO A 325 -13.59 25.17 -24.72
C PRO A 325 -12.19 25.11 -25.35
N GLU A 326 -12.12 24.66 -26.60
CA GLU A 326 -10.86 24.65 -27.36
C GLU A 326 -10.30 26.07 -27.51
N GLY A 327 -9.01 26.25 -27.21
CA GLY A 327 -8.34 27.56 -27.17
C GLY A 327 -8.59 28.36 -25.88
N GLU A 328 -9.53 27.89 -25.05
CA GLU A 328 -9.85 28.48 -23.75
C GLU A 328 -9.24 27.71 -22.56
N GLU A 329 -8.28 26.83 -22.81
CA GLU A 329 -7.69 26.01 -21.77
C GLU A 329 -6.72 26.81 -20.87
N PRO A 330 -6.39 26.28 -19.68
CA PRO A 330 -5.33 26.81 -18.85
C PRO A 330 -3.99 26.84 -19.58
N VAL A 331 -3.10 27.70 -19.11
CA VAL A 331 -1.81 27.92 -19.78
C VAL A 331 -0.95 26.66 -19.85
N LEU A 332 -0.29 26.43 -21.00
CA LEU A 332 0.66 25.32 -21.17
C LEU A 332 1.90 25.51 -20.28
N LEU A 333 2.17 24.51 -19.45
CA LEU A 333 3.29 24.46 -18.50
C LEU A 333 4.28 23.36 -18.94
N ALA A 334 4.83 23.55 -20.13
CA ALA A 334 5.81 22.68 -20.76
C ALA A 334 7.09 22.53 -19.91
N ASN A 335 7.80 21.40 -20.01
CA ASN A 335 9.13 21.29 -19.42
C ASN A 335 10.16 22.11 -20.23
N LYS A 336 11.39 22.27 -19.72
CA LYS A 336 12.42 23.11 -20.39
C LYS A 336 12.70 22.71 -21.84
N ALA A 337 12.75 21.41 -22.13
CA ALA A 337 13.01 20.92 -23.48
C ALA A 337 11.82 21.25 -24.39
N ASN A 338 10.61 20.86 -24.00
CA ASN A 338 9.39 21.11 -24.76
C ASN A 338 9.14 22.61 -24.94
N SER A 339 9.36 23.42 -23.92
CA SER A 339 9.22 24.89 -24.03
C SER A 339 10.21 25.48 -25.01
N THR A 340 11.43 24.94 -25.09
CA THR A 340 12.43 25.38 -26.07
C THR A 340 12.00 24.98 -27.48
N THR A 341 11.53 23.73 -27.64
CA THR A 341 10.99 23.21 -28.90
C THR A 341 9.82 24.06 -29.40
N ILE A 342 8.82 24.34 -28.55
CA ILE A 342 7.64 25.13 -28.91
C ILE A 342 8.02 26.56 -29.29
N ARG A 343 9.00 27.16 -28.60
CA ARG A 343 9.41 28.55 -28.87
C ARG A 343 10.23 28.72 -30.14
N LEU A 344 11.09 27.74 -30.45
CA LEU A 344 12.05 27.83 -31.56
C LEU A 344 11.59 27.10 -32.82
N GLY A 345 10.67 26.15 -32.69
CA GLY A 345 10.18 25.35 -33.80
C GLY A 345 9.09 26.05 -34.60
N GLU A 346 8.90 25.60 -35.83
CA GLU A 346 7.78 26.03 -36.68
C GLU A 346 6.46 25.51 -36.10
N ARG A 347 5.46 26.39 -36.05
CA ARG A 347 4.18 26.17 -35.35
C ARG A 347 3.45 24.90 -35.80
N ASP A 348 3.55 24.56 -37.08
CA ASP A 348 2.91 23.39 -37.69
C ASP A 348 3.83 22.17 -37.82
N SER A 349 5.05 22.24 -37.25
CA SER A 349 5.96 21.10 -37.25
C SER A 349 5.45 20.00 -36.33
N THR A 350 5.65 18.75 -36.76
CA THR A 350 5.28 17.56 -35.97
C THR A 350 5.98 17.54 -34.61
N VAL A 351 7.16 18.13 -34.50
CA VAL A 351 7.97 18.18 -33.29
C VAL A 351 7.39 19.18 -32.29
N VAL A 352 6.89 20.34 -32.75
CA VAL A 352 6.19 21.31 -31.89
C VAL A 352 4.87 20.73 -31.39
N GLN A 353 4.06 20.16 -32.29
CA GLN A 353 2.79 19.52 -31.90
C GLN A 353 3.01 18.40 -30.88
N ALA A 354 4.02 17.53 -31.10
CA ALA A 354 4.37 16.49 -30.13
C ALA A 354 4.81 17.07 -28.77
N ALA A 355 5.56 18.18 -28.77
CA ALA A 355 5.97 18.86 -27.54
C ALA A 355 4.80 19.50 -26.80
N GLU A 356 3.81 20.02 -27.52
CA GLU A 356 2.56 20.55 -26.94
C GLU A 356 1.71 19.43 -26.34
N HIS A 357 1.47 18.34 -27.08
CA HIS A 357 0.73 17.17 -26.60
C HIS A 357 1.40 16.49 -25.38
N ALA A 358 2.72 16.50 -25.30
CA ALA A 358 3.46 15.94 -24.17
C ALA A 358 3.51 16.88 -22.94
N SER A 359 3.03 18.11 -23.06
CA SER A 359 3.08 19.13 -22.01
C SER A 359 1.74 19.23 -21.27
N LEU A 360 1.80 19.51 -19.96
CA LEU A 360 0.62 19.53 -19.09
C LEU A 360 0.18 20.97 -18.80
N ARG A 361 -1.07 21.12 -18.37
CA ARG A 361 -1.75 22.39 -18.02
C ARG A 361 -2.38 22.29 -16.63
N GLY A 362 -2.95 23.39 -16.16
CA GLY A 362 -3.92 23.39 -15.07
C GLY A 362 -3.40 23.13 -13.67
N VAL A 363 -4.32 22.90 -12.73
CA VAL A 363 -4.07 22.81 -11.28
C VAL A 363 -3.06 21.73 -10.93
N ILE A 364 -3.14 20.54 -11.52
CA ILE A 364 -2.24 19.43 -11.20
C ILE A 364 -0.79 19.80 -11.54
N LYS A 365 -0.56 20.36 -12.74
CA LYS A 365 0.80 20.74 -13.13
C LYS A 365 1.30 21.94 -12.32
N ALA A 366 0.44 22.92 -12.03
CA ALA A 366 0.77 24.06 -11.20
C ALA A 366 1.21 23.64 -9.79
N MET A 367 0.43 22.79 -9.11
CA MET A 367 0.75 22.32 -7.75
C MET A 367 1.99 21.43 -7.73
N ALA A 368 2.25 20.65 -8.79
CA ALA A 368 3.48 19.88 -8.92
C ALA A 368 4.72 20.79 -9.04
N LEU A 369 4.62 21.89 -9.80
CA LEU A 369 5.69 22.88 -9.94
C LEU A 369 5.95 23.62 -8.62
N LEU A 370 4.91 24.06 -7.92
CA LEU A 370 5.06 24.75 -6.64
C LEU A 370 5.62 23.83 -5.54
N GLY A 371 5.22 22.56 -5.51
CA GLY A 371 5.85 21.60 -4.59
C GLY A 371 7.30 21.33 -4.95
N ALA A 372 7.64 21.17 -6.22
CA ALA A 372 9.03 21.06 -6.63
C ALA A 372 9.86 22.32 -6.33
N LEU A 373 9.23 23.50 -6.31
CA LEU A 373 9.88 24.77 -5.97
C LEU A 373 10.08 24.93 -4.46
N PHE A 374 9.02 24.74 -3.66
CA PHE A 374 9.06 24.93 -2.21
C PHE A 374 9.46 23.66 -1.48
N ARG A 375 8.65 22.61 -1.55
CA ARG A 375 8.85 21.35 -0.80
C ARG A 375 9.35 20.21 -1.68
N HIS A 376 10.52 20.42 -2.25
CA HIS A 376 11.13 19.47 -3.18
C HIS A 376 11.35 18.08 -2.54
N LYS A 377 11.40 17.02 -3.36
CA LYS A 377 11.63 15.63 -2.89
C LYS A 377 13.05 15.38 -2.38
N ASP A 378 13.98 16.15 -2.91
CA ASP A 378 15.38 16.25 -2.46
C ASP A 378 15.45 17.42 -1.49
N GLU A 379 15.81 17.12 -0.24
CA GLU A 379 15.78 18.05 0.88
C GLU A 379 16.71 19.27 0.66
N ASP A 380 17.73 19.13 -0.19
CA ASP A 380 18.71 20.18 -0.46
C ASP A 380 18.29 21.19 -1.55
N LYS A 381 17.24 20.91 -2.33
CA LYS A 381 16.91 21.67 -3.56
C LYS A 381 15.70 22.61 -3.44
N GLY A 382 14.89 22.50 -2.39
CA GLY A 382 13.64 23.25 -2.21
C GLY A 382 13.80 24.57 -1.45
N TYR A 383 12.80 25.45 -1.57
CA TYR A 383 12.71 26.72 -0.82
C TYR A 383 11.82 26.63 0.44
N GLN A 384 11.62 25.43 1.01
CA GLN A 384 10.65 25.18 2.08
C GLN A 384 10.86 26.07 3.32
N ASP A 385 12.10 26.20 3.79
CA ASP A 385 12.38 26.98 5.00
C ASP A 385 12.31 28.48 4.71
N LYS A 386 12.75 28.92 3.53
CA LYS A 386 12.59 30.32 3.09
C LYS A 386 11.12 30.70 2.96
N TYR A 387 10.28 29.79 2.46
CA TYR A 387 8.83 29.95 2.44
C TYR A 387 8.27 30.13 3.85
N LEU A 388 8.65 29.27 4.81
CA LEU A 388 8.18 29.38 6.20
C LEU A 388 8.55 30.74 6.81
N MET A 389 9.82 31.13 6.69
CA MET A 389 10.33 32.39 7.24
C MET A 389 9.62 33.61 6.63
N PHE A 390 9.44 33.61 5.30
CA PHE A 390 8.74 34.70 4.60
C PHE A 390 7.28 34.79 5.02
N MET A 391 6.56 33.67 4.96
CA MET A 391 5.14 33.63 5.31
C MET A 391 4.91 33.99 6.78
N GLN A 392 5.78 33.53 7.70
CA GLN A 392 5.68 33.88 9.11
C GLN A 392 5.88 35.38 9.34
N LYS A 393 6.81 36.00 8.61
CA LYS A 393 7.04 37.44 8.65
C LYS A 393 5.83 38.21 8.11
N GLU A 394 5.33 37.87 6.93
CA GLU A 394 4.27 38.65 6.28
C GLU A 394 2.89 38.40 6.91
N LEU A 395 2.53 37.16 7.25
CA LEU A 395 1.29 36.87 7.98
C LEU A 395 1.33 37.39 9.42
N GLY A 396 2.51 37.44 10.06
CA GLY A 396 2.68 38.07 11.36
C GLY A 396 2.34 39.56 11.34
N LYS A 397 2.63 40.27 10.23
CA LYS A 397 2.24 41.67 10.04
C LYS A 397 0.75 41.85 9.73
N LEU A 398 0.17 40.94 8.93
CA LEU A 398 -1.19 41.08 8.41
C LEU A 398 -2.26 40.65 9.43
N CYS A 399 -2.03 39.54 10.14
CA CYS A 399 -3.05 38.91 10.98
C CYS A 399 -2.51 38.35 12.31
N SER A 400 -1.31 38.76 12.74
CA SER A 400 -0.66 38.27 13.98
C SER A 400 -0.48 36.75 14.05
N GLN A 401 -0.53 36.05 12.92
CA GLN A 401 -0.38 34.60 12.86
C GLN A 401 1.09 34.21 13.05
N LYS A 402 1.40 33.57 14.19
CA LYS A 402 2.77 33.18 14.56
C LYS A 402 3.19 31.82 14.00
N HIS A 403 2.23 30.94 13.72
CA HIS A 403 2.50 29.60 13.23
C HIS A 403 2.06 29.46 11.77
N VAL A 404 3.02 29.15 10.91
CA VAL A 404 2.80 28.89 9.49
C VAL A 404 3.05 27.42 9.21
N GLN A 405 2.11 26.79 8.51
CA GLN A 405 2.26 25.41 8.10
C GLN A 405 3.28 25.27 6.95
N ARG A 406 3.95 24.12 6.89
CA ARG A 406 4.80 23.81 5.73
C ARG A 406 3.98 23.74 4.46
N PHE A 407 4.51 24.29 3.37
CA PHE A 407 3.94 24.08 2.04
C PHE A 407 3.69 22.58 1.80
N PRO A 408 2.57 22.18 1.16
CA PRO A 408 2.23 20.77 1.00
C PRO A 408 3.22 20.01 0.11
N ALA A 409 3.47 18.74 0.45
CA ALA A 409 4.51 17.90 -0.17
C ALA A 409 4.05 17.24 -1.48
N THR A 410 3.64 18.02 -2.48
CA THR A 410 3.10 17.46 -3.74
C THR A 410 4.14 16.66 -4.54
N SER A 411 5.44 16.90 -4.36
CA SER A 411 6.51 16.10 -4.99
C SER A 411 6.84 14.79 -4.26
N GLN A 412 6.17 14.50 -3.14
CA GLN A 412 6.39 13.31 -2.31
C GLN A 412 5.14 12.40 -2.25
N THR A 413 4.20 12.57 -3.20
CA THR A 413 3.00 11.72 -3.38
C THR A 413 2.11 11.55 -2.13
N ARG A 414 2.13 12.51 -1.20
CA ARG A 414 1.32 12.44 0.03
C ARG A 414 -0.18 12.67 -0.27
N TYR A 415 -1.07 11.84 0.30
CA TYR A 415 -2.52 11.99 0.11
C TYR A 415 -3.03 13.39 0.45
N GLY A 416 -3.90 13.90 -0.42
CA GLY A 416 -4.49 15.23 -0.31
C GLY A 416 -3.49 16.39 -0.38
N ALA A 417 -2.22 16.16 -0.75
CA ALA A 417 -1.23 17.24 -0.83
C ALA A 417 -1.56 18.25 -1.93
N TYR A 418 -2.12 17.81 -3.06
CA TYR A 418 -2.50 18.68 -4.16
C TYR A 418 -3.65 19.61 -3.78
N GLY A 419 -4.71 19.06 -3.16
CA GLY A 419 -5.81 19.84 -2.61
C GLY A 419 -5.39 20.84 -1.54
N ARG A 420 -4.50 20.41 -0.62
CA ARG A 420 -3.91 21.33 0.37
C ARG A 420 -3.05 22.41 -0.28
N ALA A 421 -2.28 22.08 -1.32
CA ALA A 421 -1.46 23.08 -2.02
C ALA A 421 -2.36 24.09 -2.73
N ALA A 422 -3.44 23.63 -3.34
CA ALA A 422 -4.45 24.49 -3.95
C ALA A 422 -5.05 25.45 -2.91
N ALA A 423 -5.44 24.95 -1.74
CA ALA A 423 -5.95 25.79 -0.65
C ALA A 423 -4.93 26.86 -0.18
N VAL A 424 -3.66 26.49 0.01
CA VAL A 424 -2.59 27.45 0.36
C VAL A 424 -2.43 28.50 -0.73
N VAL A 425 -2.51 28.11 -2.00
CA VAL A 425 -2.41 29.05 -3.13
C VAL A 425 -3.62 29.97 -3.20
N THR A 426 -4.83 29.45 -3.03
CA THR A 426 -6.05 30.26 -2.94
C THR A 426 -5.96 31.30 -1.83
N GLN A 427 -5.53 30.90 -0.63
CA GLN A 427 -5.47 31.79 0.54
C GLN A 427 -4.33 32.83 0.46
N HIS A 428 -3.19 32.47 -0.12
CA HIS A 428 -1.97 33.27 -0.05
C HIS A 428 -1.38 33.61 -1.42
N TYR A 429 -2.22 33.65 -2.45
CA TYR A 429 -1.86 33.89 -3.84
C TYR A 429 -0.87 35.05 -4.02
N THR A 430 -1.19 36.23 -3.48
CA THR A 430 -0.39 37.45 -3.62
C THR A 430 0.97 37.34 -2.93
N LEU A 431 1.01 36.77 -1.73
CA LEU A 431 2.24 36.53 -0.98
C LEU A 431 3.15 35.51 -1.69
N LEU A 432 2.57 34.48 -2.29
CA LEU A 432 3.32 33.50 -3.07
C LEU A 432 3.94 34.10 -4.32
N LEU A 433 3.21 34.95 -5.05
CA LEU A 433 3.77 35.70 -6.17
C LEU A 433 4.94 36.58 -5.72
N GLN A 434 4.76 37.35 -4.64
CA GLN A 434 5.82 38.19 -4.09
C GLN A 434 7.06 37.37 -3.69
N LEU A 435 6.87 36.24 -3.02
CA LEU A 435 7.97 35.36 -2.62
C LEU A 435 8.75 34.82 -3.82
N ILE A 436 8.04 34.37 -4.86
CA ILE A 436 8.70 33.85 -6.06
C ILE A 436 9.48 34.96 -6.78
N SER A 437 8.95 36.18 -6.83
CA SER A 437 9.66 37.35 -7.37
C SER A 437 10.93 37.66 -6.58
N ILE A 438 10.87 37.68 -5.24
CA ILE A 438 12.05 37.84 -4.37
C ILE A 438 13.13 36.79 -4.70
N PHE A 439 12.72 35.54 -4.94
CA PHE A 439 13.66 34.48 -5.32
C PHE A 439 14.23 34.63 -6.74
N CYS A 440 13.59 35.37 -7.62
CA CYS A 440 14.10 35.69 -8.95
C CYS A 440 15.13 36.83 -8.87
N ASP A 441 14.84 37.84 -8.05
CA ASP A 441 15.66 39.04 -7.91
C ASP A 441 16.90 38.81 -7.03
N GLY A 442 16.78 38.00 -5.98
CA GLY A 442 17.85 37.73 -5.02
C GLY A 442 19.00 36.83 -5.53
N LYS A 443 19.09 36.55 -6.83
CA LYS A 443 20.18 35.76 -7.42
C LYS A 443 21.31 36.65 -7.90
N THR A 444 22.55 36.12 -7.88
CA THR A 444 23.74 36.80 -8.44
C THR A 444 23.55 37.21 -9.90
N LYS A 445 22.83 36.40 -10.68
CA LYS A 445 22.24 36.81 -11.96
C LYS A 445 20.73 36.87 -11.76
N ALA A 446 20.19 38.08 -11.68
CA ALA A 446 18.76 38.31 -11.56
C ALA A 446 18.01 37.60 -12.69
N GLY A 447 16.89 36.95 -12.34
CA GLY A 447 16.05 36.24 -13.30
C GLY A 447 15.47 34.92 -12.81
N ALA A 448 14.32 34.59 -13.35
CA ALA A 448 13.64 33.33 -13.10
C ALA A 448 14.36 32.20 -13.84
N ASN A 449 14.55 31.05 -13.18
CA ASN A 449 14.84 29.82 -13.92
C ASN A 449 13.52 29.25 -14.44
N HIS A 450 13.59 28.31 -15.37
CA HIS A 450 12.42 27.74 -16.03
C HIS A 450 11.29 27.29 -15.06
N ILE A 451 11.63 26.69 -13.91
CA ILE A 451 10.61 26.27 -12.91
C ILE A 451 9.90 27.47 -12.26
N LYS A 452 10.62 28.56 -11.94
CA LYS A 452 10.04 29.79 -11.40
C LYS A 452 9.19 30.51 -12.46
N GLU A 453 9.67 30.59 -13.70
CA GLU A 453 8.89 31.15 -14.81
C GLU A 453 7.59 30.38 -15.00
N SER A 454 7.65 29.04 -15.00
CA SER A 454 6.45 28.19 -15.12
C SER A 454 5.50 28.36 -13.94
N ALA A 455 6.03 28.48 -12.72
CA ALA A 455 5.22 28.73 -11.52
C ALA A 455 4.52 30.10 -11.58
N LEU A 456 5.25 31.17 -11.93
CA LEU A 456 4.67 32.50 -12.12
C LEU A 456 3.64 32.50 -13.25
N LYS A 457 3.93 31.83 -14.38
CA LYS A 457 3.02 31.68 -15.51
C LYS A 457 1.72 30.99 -15.08
N ALA A 458 1.80 29.97 -14.25
CA ALA A 458 0.64 29.27 -13.71
C ALA A 458 -0.20 30.17 -12.80
N LEU A 459 0.43 30.86 -11.85
CA LEU A 459 -0.22 31.75 -10.90
C LEU A 459 -0.83 33.00 -11.57
N ASN A 460 -0.21 33.54 -12.61
CA ASN A 460 -0.73 34.68 -13.36
C ASN A 460 -1.79 34.31 -14.41
N CYS A 461 -2.17 33.02 -14.53
CA CYS A 461 -3.18 32.58 -15.48
C CYS A 461 -4.54 32.46 -14.76
N PRO A 462 -5.54 33.32 -15.06
CA PRO A 462 -6.85 33.27 -14.41
C PRO A 462 -7.55 31.91 -14.56
N ARG A 463 -7.41 31.25 -15.72
CA ARG A 463 -7.98 29.91 -15.97
C ARG A 463 -7.35 28.82 -15.10
N THR A 464 -6.03 28.86 -14.91
CA THR A 464 -5.35 27.96 -13.95
C THR A 464 -5.79 28.25 -12.52
N MET A 465 -5.97 29.53 -12.16
CA MET A 465 -6.46 29.93 -10.84
C MET A 465 -7.91 29.50 -10.60
N ALA A 466 -8.78 29.49 -11.61
CA ALA A 466 -10.13 28.95 -11.53
C ALA A 466 -10.13 27.45 -11.15
N GLU A 467 -9.28 26.64 -11.77
CA GLU A 467 -9.12 25.23 -11.39
C GLU A 467 -8.52 25.06 -9.99
N ILE A 468 -7.56 25.92 -9.60
CA ILE A 468 -6.98 25.90 -8.25
C ILE A 468 -8.06 26.17 -7.20
N VAL A 469 -8.90 27.18 -7.41
CA VAL A 469 -10.01 27.51 -6.50
C VAL A 469 -11.01 26.35 -6.41
N ALA A 470 -11.42 25.77 -7.55
CA ALA A 470 -12.33 24.63 -7.56
C ALA A 470 -11.76 23.41 -6.81
N ALA A 471 -10.47 23.09 -7.00
CA ALA A 471 -9.80 22.01 -6.29
C ALA A 471 -9.65 22.28 -4.78
N ALA A 472 -9.39 23.53 -4.39
CA ALA A 472 -9.33 23.95 -2.99
C ALA A 472 -10.68 23.79 -2.29
N LEU A 473 -11.77 24.24 -2.93
CA LEU A 473 -13.14 24.11 -2.42
C LEU A 473 -13.58 22.66 -2.31
N TYR A 474 -13.28 21.81 -3.30
CA TYR A 474 -13.52 20.37 -3.19
C TYR A 474 -12.80 19.77 -1.97
N SER A 475 -11.53 20.14 -1.77
CA SER A 475 -10.76 19.63 -0.63
C SER A 475 -11.38 20.05 0.71
N LEU A 476 -11.83 21.29 0.80
CA LEU A 476 -12.47 21.87 1.98
C LEU A 476 -13.81 21.18 2.30
N CYS A 477 -14.64 20.90 1.27
CA CYS A 477 -15.99 20.37 1.44
C CYS A 477 -16.04 18.83 1.57
N ILE A 478 -15.13 18.12 0.90
CA ILE A 478 -15.12 16.65 0.81
C ILE A 478 -13.87 16.07 1.43
N SER A 479 -12.69 16.29 0.83
CA SER A 479 -11.50 15.51 1.18
C SER A 479 -11.09 15.69 2.63
N TRP A 480 -11.18 16.89 3.21
CA TRP A 480 -10.78 17.10 4.60
C TRP A 480 -11.78 16.51 5.60
N PRO A 481 -13.10 16.76 5.50
CA PRO A 481 -14.10 16.05 6.30
C PRO A 481 -13.99 14.53 6.18
N TYR A 482 -13.85 14.01 4.95
CA TYR A 482 -13.70 12.58 4.70
C TYR A 482 -12.43 12.03 5.34
N MET A 483 -11.27 12.65 5.11
CA MET A 483 -10.00 12.21 5.72
C MET A 483 -10.02 12.32 7.24
N LYS A 484 -10.75 13.27 7.82
CA LYS A 484 -11.00 13.37 9.26
C LYS A 484 -11.84 12.19 9.75
N ALA A 485 -12.92 11.85 9.05
CA ALA A 485 -13.79 10.73 9.39
C ALA A 485 -13.03 9.40 9.38
N VAL A 486 -12.32 9.09 8.30
CA VAL A 486 -11.64 7.78 8.12
C VAL A 486 -10.34 7.65 8.92
N ARG A 487 -9.80 8.75 9.48
CA ARG A 487 -8.63 8.74 10.37
C ARG A 487 -8.96 9.08 11.82
N LYS A 488 -10.24 9.25 12.17
CA LYS A 488 -10.66 9.58 13.53
C LYS A 488 -10.36 8.40 14.44
N LYS A 489 -9.25 8.48 15.16
CA LYS A 489 -8.87 7.43 16.10
C LYS A 489 -9.81 7.40 17.30
N ASP A 490 -10.15 6.21 17.76
CA ASP A 490 -10.90 6.01 19.00
C ASP A 490 -10.03 6.34 20.24
N GLY A 491 -10.62 6.23 21.43
CA GLY A 491 -9.90 6.44 22.69
C GLY A 491 -8.72 5.47 22.93
N ASN A 492 -8.62 4.39 22.16
CA ASN A 492 -7.53 3.42 22.20
C ASN A 492 -6.49 3.64 21.08
N GLY A 493 -6.67 4.67 20.23
CA GLY A 493 -5.75 5.00 19.15
C GLY A 493 -5.94 4.19 17.85
N MET A 494 -7.04 3.44 17.73
CA MET A 494 -7.38 2.60 16.58
C MET A 494 -8.16 3.38 15.52
N LEU A 495 -7.98 3.02 14.25
CA LEU A 495 -8.74 3.61 13.14
C LEU A 495 -10.21 3.18 13.20
N PRO A 496 -11.13 3.95 12.59
CA PRO A 496 -12.50 3.50 12.40
C PRO A 496 -12.54 2.17 11.65
N ASN A 497 -13.52 1.33 11.97
CA ASN A 497 -13.84 0.18 11.14
C ASN A 497 -14.43 0.69 9.83
N LEU A 498 -13.98 0.13 8.71
CA LEU A 498 -14.45 0.47 7.38
C LEU A 498 -15.97 0.25 7.27
N LEU A 499 -16.48 -0.77 7.94
CA LEU A 499 -17.90 -1.13 7.94
C LEU A 499 -18.77 -0.07 8.62
N ASP A 500 -18.21 0.76 9.49
CA ASP A 500 -18.92 1.88 10.14
C ASP A 500 -19.02 3.12 9.24
N LEU A 501 -18.40 3.07 8.06
CA LEU A 501 -18.36 4.19 7.11
C LEU A 501 -19.37 4.05 5.96
N VAL A 502 -20.30 3.09 6.01
CA VAL A 502 -21.29 2.87 4.94
C VAL A 502 -22.08 4.15 4.63
N ASP A 503 -22.62 4.81 5.65
CA ASP A 503 -23.45 6.00 5.49
C ASP A 503 -22.73 7.15 4.78
N ILE A 504 -21.46 7.39 5.10
CA ILE A 504 -20.69 8.46 4.46
C ILE A 504 -20.41 8.12 2.99
N HIS A 505 -20.15 6.84 2.66
CA HIS A 505 -19.93 6.40 1.30
C HIS A 505 -21.21 6.46 0.44
N HIS A 506 -22.37 6.13 0.99
CA HIS A 506 -23.67 6.29 0.31
C HIS A 506 -23.99 7.76 0.00
N ARG A 507 -23.62 8.68 0.90
CA ARG A 507 -23.90 10.12 0.74
C ARG A 507 -22.97 10.82 -0.24
N LEU A 508 -21.72 10.38 -0.37
CA LEU A 508 -20.67 11.05 -1.15
C LEU A 508 -21.08 11.38 -2.61
N PRO A 509 -21.55 10.42 -3.44
CA PRO A 509 -21.91 10.73 -4.82
C PRO A 509 -23.06 11.74 -4.94
N SER A 510 -24.07 11.62 -4.08
CA SER A 510 -25.24 12.51 -4.09
C SER A 510 -24.91 13.91 -3.62
N PHE A 511 -24.07 14.04 -2.58
CA PHE A 511 -23.53 15.32 -2.15
C PHE A 511 -22.76 16.00 -3.31
N CYS A 512 -21.84 15.27 -3.95
CA CYS A 512 -21.07 15.81 -5.06
C CYS A 512 -21.97 16.27 -6.23
N ARG A 513 -23.02 15.52 -6.58
CA ARG A 513 -23.99 15.93 -7.60
C ARG A 513 -24.78 17.18 -7.20
N ALA A 514 -25.20 17.28 -5.94
CA ALA A 514 -25.93 18.45 -5.44
C ALA A 514 -25.09 19.73 -5.49
N THR A 515 -23.81 19.66 -5.07
CA THR A 515 -22.86 20.77 -5.18
C THR A 515 -22.56 21.11 -6.63
N ALA A 516 -22.41 20.10 -7.50
CA ALA A 516 -22.16 20.34 -8.92
C ALA A 516 -23.33 21.04 -9.64
N ALA A 517 -24.57 20.78 -9.20
CA ALA A 517 -25.76 21.46 -9.72
C ALA A 517 -25.89 22.90 -9.22
N ASN A 518 -25.30 23.22 -8.06
CA ASN A 518 -25.42 24.51 -7.39
C ASN A 518 -24.05 25.10 -6.98
N PRO A 519 -23.10 25.28 -7.92
CA PRO A 519 -21.72 25.68 -7.60
C PRO A 519 -21.63 27.10 -7.03
N SER A 520 -22.60 27.96 -7.33
CA SER A 520 -22.68 29.35 -6.83
C SER A 520 -22.86 29.43 -5.31
N LEU A 521 -23.40 28.38 -4.67
CA LEU A 521 -23.55 28.34 -3.21
C LEU A 521 -22.21 28.43 -2.48
N LEU A 522 -21.11 27.99 -3.09
CA LEU A 522 -19.76 28.11 -2.52
C LEU A 522 -19.13 29.48 -2.78
N LEU A 523 -19.73 30.30 -3.64
CA LEU A 523 -19.24 31.61 -4.04
C LEU A 523 -20.06 32.76 -3.42
N ASP A 524 -21.22 32.46 -2.82
CA ASP A 524 -22.08 33.46 -2.16
C ASP A 524 -21.43 33.97 -0.86
N HIS A 525 -21.49 35.28 -0.62
CA HIS A 525 -20.93 35.90 0.58
C HIS A 525 -21.78 35.67 1.85
N ASN A 526 -23.00 35.15 1.73
CA ASN A 526 -23.94 35.00 2.86
C ASN A 526 -24.07 33.55 3.39
N ILE A 527 -22.96 32.84 3.55
CA ILE A 527 -22.90 31.39 3.87
C ILE A 527 -23.09 31.06 5.38
N ALA A 528 -23.15 32.06 6.26
CA ALA A 528 -23.14 31.84 7.72
C ALA A 528 -24.22 30.86 8.22
N ASP A 529 -25.39 30.82 7.57
CA ASP A 529 -26.51 29.94 7.93
C ASP A 529 -26.54 28.59 7.17
N SER A 530 -25.79 28.44 6.06
CA SER A 530 -25.82 27.28 5.17
C SER A 530 -24.59 26.37 5.24
N SER A 531 -23.57 26.72 6.05
CA SER A 531 -22.32 25.95 6.18
C SER A 531 -22.50 24.44 6.44
N LYS A 532 -23.51 24.05 7.24
CA LYS A 532 -23.84 22.64 7.53
C LYS A 532 -24.34 21.84 6.32
N GLN A 533 -24.76 22.51 5.25
CA GLN A 533 -25.20 21.87 4.01
C GLN A 533 -24.08 21.80 2.97
N LEU A 534 -22.96 22.48 3.22
CA LEU A 534 -21.86 22.67 2.27
C LEU A 534 -20.61 21.84 2.60
N THR A 535 -20.62 21.10 3.71
CA THR A 535 -19.58 20.13 4.08
C THR A 535 -20.17 18.72 4.15
N LEU A 536 -19.36 17.72 3.81
CA LEU A 536 -19.78 16.33 3.80
C LEU A 536 -20.28 15.84 5.17
N ASP A 537 -19.59 16.22 6.24
CA ASP A 537 -19.91 15.85 7.62
C ASP A 537 -20.99 16.75 8.24
N GLY A 538 -21.41 17.81 7.55
CA GLY A 538 -22.36 18.79 8.06
C GLY A 538 -21.82 19.67 9.18
N GLU A 539 -20.50 19.63 9.41
CA GLU A 539 -19.79 20.45 10.38
C GLU A 539 -19.34 21.78 9.76
N PRO A 540 -19.01 22.80 10.58
CA PRO A 540 -18.40 24.03 10.07
C PRO A 540 -17.10 23.75 9.29
N PHE A 541 -16.82 24.61 8.30
CA PHE A 541 -15.59 24.52 7.52
C PHE A 541 -14.34 24.51 8.42
N HIS A 542 -13.43 23.58 8.15
CA HIS A 542 -12.20 23.46 8.93
C HIS A 542 -11.28 24.69 8.79
N ASP A 543 -11.30 25.33 7.62
CA ASP A 543 -10.58 26.58 7.36
C ASP A 543 -11.44 27.53 6.53
N THR A 544 -12.18 28.40 7.22
CA THR A 544 -13.04 29.42 6.60
C THR A 544 -12.25 30.41 5.73
N ASN A 545 -10.93 30.59 5.96
CA ASN A 545 -10.13 31.52 5.16
C ASN A 545 -9.99 31.06 3.71
N VAL A 546 -9.99 29.75 3.46
CA VAL A 546 -9.93 29.20 2.09
C VAL A 546 -11.19 29.57 1.32
N LEU A 547 -12.35 29.44 1.97
CA LEU A 547 -13.64 29.83 1.39
C LEU A 547 -13.69 31.34 1.11
N LEU A 548 -13.34 32.17 2.10
CA LEU A 548 -13.34 33.62 1.95
C LEU A 548 -12.38 34.07 0.84
N ALA A 549 -11.18 33.50 0.78
CA ALA A 549 -10.23 33.81 -0.28
C ALA A 549 -10.73 33.35 -1.66
N ALA A 550 -11.39 32.20 -1.75
CA ALA A 550 -12.03 31.76 -2.99
C ALA A 550 -13.10 32.75 -3.46
N GLN A 551 -13.94 33.25 -2.55
CA GLN A 551 -14.98 34.23 -2.86
C GLN A 551 -14.40 35.58 -3.30
N VAL A 552 -13.32 36.03 -2.67
CA VAL A 552 -12.62 37.27 -3.06
C VAL A 552 -12.01 37.14 -4.46
N LEU A 553 -11.48 35.98 -4.82
CA LEU A 553 -10.89 35.75 -6.13
C LEU A 553 -11.93 35.52 -7.23
N ALA A 554 -13.08 34.92 -6.89
CA ALA A 554 -14.06 34.45 -7.87
C ALA A 554 -14.49 35.47 -8.95
N PRO A 555 -14.71 36.76 -8.63
CA PRO A 555 -15.10 37.76 -9.64
C PRO A 555 -14.05 37.95 -10.75
N ASP A 556 -12.77 37.72 -10.46
CA ASP A 556 -11.66 37.89 -11.41
C ASP A 556 -11.33 36.61 -12.19
N LEU A 557 -12.02 35.50 -11.89
CA LEU A 557 -11.70 34.18 -12.45
C LEU A 557 -12.76 33.73 -13.48
N PRO A 558 -12.36 33.47 -14.74
CA PRO A 558 -13.30 33.03 -15.76
C PRO A 558 -13.83 31.64 -15.43
N ASP A 559 -15.14 31.44 -15.67
CA ASP A 559 -15.79 30.13 -15.57
C ASP A 559 -15.58 29.37 -14.24
N VAL A 560 -15.28 30.08 -13.13
CA VAL A 560 -14.97 29.43 -11.84
C VAL A 560 -16.12 28.56 -11.33
N ALA A 561 -17.38 29.01 -11.50
CA ALA A 561 -18.56 28.21 -11.16
C ALA A 561 -18.67 26.93 -12.00
N LYS A 562 -18.32 27.01 -13.29
CA LYS A 562 -18.27 25.86 -14.21
C LYS A 562 -17.16 24.89 -13.82
N MET A 563 -16.00 25.39 -13.38
CA MET A 563 -14.91 24.54 -12.87
C MET A 563 -15.27 23.85 -11.57
N ILE A 564 -15.97 24.53 -10.65
CA ILE A 564 -16.52 23.90 -9.43
C ILE A 564 -17.50 22.78 -9.83
N ALA A 565 -18.45 23.06 -10.73
CA ALA A 565 -19.39 22.06 -11.21
C ALA A 565 -18.69 20.83 -11.82
N ALA A 566 -17.68 21.06 -12.67
CA ALA A 566 -16.89 20.00 -13.29
C ALA A 566 -16.10 19.18 -12.26
N MET A 567 -15.45 19.83 -11.29
CA MET A 567 -14.69 19.17 -10.22
C MET A 567 -15.59 18.22 -9.41
N PHE A 568 -16.73 18.72 -8.92
CA PHE A 568 -17.64 17.93 -8.09
C PHE A 568 -18.38 16.86 -8.90
N SER A 569 -18.78 17.15 -10.15
CA SER A 569 -19.39 16.14 -11.01
C SER A 569 -18.41 15.00 -11.34
N GLY A 570 -17.13 15.32 -11.60
CA GLY A 570 -16.10 14.32 -11.83
C GLY A 570 -15.79 13.52 -10.57
N ALA A 571 -15.84 14.17 -9.41
CA ALA A 571 -15.72 13.47 -8.14
C ALA A 571 -16.89 12.52 -7.88
N ALA A 572 -18.13 12.85 -8.26
CA ALA A 572 -19.26 11.92 -8.16
C ALA A 572 -19.04 10.65 -8.99
N ASP A 573 -18.51 10.80 -10.21
CA ASP A 573 -18.13 9.67 -11.08
C ASP A 573 -17.01 8.84 -10.45
N GLY A 574 -16.02 9.51 -9.84
CA GLY A 574 -14.91 8.87 -9.13
C GLY A 574 -15.38 8.06 -7.92
N TRP A 575 -16.22 8.64 -7.05
CA TRP A 575 -16.75 7.93 -5.88
C TRP A 575 -17.50 6.68 -6.30
N ASN A 576 -18.45 6.78 -7.24
CA ASN A 576 -19.18 5.62 -7.78
C ASN A 576 -18.24 4.50 -8.28
N ARG A 577 -17.08 4.85 -8.85
CA ARG A 577 -16.12 3.89 -9.40
C ARG A 577 -15.19 3.27 -8.36
N PHE A 578 -14.83 4.01 -7.32
CA PHE A 578 -13.85 3.59 -6.31
C PHE A 578 -14.47 3.15 -4.98
N THR A 579 -15.80 3.09 -4.90
CA THR A 579 -16.54 2.55 -3.76
C THR A 579 -17.58 1.48 -4.15
N PRO A 580 -17.34 0.58 -5.14
CA PRO A 580 -18.35 -0.39 -5.55
C PRO A 580 -18.75 -1.35 -4.43
N GLU A 581 -17.86 -1.59 -3.46
CA GLU A 581 -18.13 -2.40 -2.28
C GLU A 581 -19.21 -1.81 -1.37
N PHE A 582 -19.41 -0.49 -1.42
CA PHE A 582 -20.45 0.26 -0.71
C PHE A 582 -21.65 0.61 -1.61
N ALA A 583 -21.83 -0.05 -2.75
CA ALA A 583 -23.10 0.10 -3.46
C ALA A 583 -24.24 -0.46 -2.59
N VAL A 584 -25.44 0.12 -2.68
CA VAL A 584 -26.62 -0.44 -2.00
C VAL A 584 -26.88 -1.85 -2.52
N GLY A 585 -26.95 -2.83 -1.63
CA GLY A 585 -27.02 -4.26 -1.97
C GLY A 585 -25.68 -4.83 -2.49
N GLY A 586 -24.58 -4.11 -2.31
CA GLY A 586 -23.24 -4.52 -2.69
C GLY A 586 -22.58 -5.45 -1.66
N PRO A 587 -21.28 -5.75 -1.83
CA PRO A 587 -20.53 -6.63 -0.96
C PRO A 587 -20.59 -6.29 0.54
N VAL A 588 -20.54 -5.01 0.92
CA VAL A 588 -20.59 -4.60 2.33
C VAL A 588 -21.99 -4.77 2.95
N ASP A 589 -23.04 -4.55 2.16
CA ASP A 589 -24.43 -4.76 2.59
C ASP A 589 -24.77 -6.25 2.68
N SER A 590 -24.07 -7.09 1.91
CA SER A 590 -24.27 -8.55 1.85
C SER A 590 -23.51 -9.31 2.95
N ILE A 591 -22.78 -8.61 3.83
CA ILE A 591 -22.06 -9.26 4.93
C ILE A 591 -23.08 -9.82 5.93
N PRO A 592 -23.03 -11.12 6.26
CA PRO A 592 -23.88 -11.68 7.30
C PRO A 592 -23.70 -10.96 8.64
N ASP A 593 -24.79 -10.69 9.37
CA ASP A 593 -24.75 -9.95 10.64
C ASP A 593 -23.78 -10.55 11.66
N GLU A 594 -23.70 -11.88 11.70
CA GLU A 594 -22.77 -12.60 12.58
C GLU A 594 -21.29 -12.26 12.26
N ILE A 595 -20.94 -12.22 10.98
CA ILE A 595 -19.59 -11.85 10.55
C ILE A 595 -19.36 -10.37 10.80
N ARG A 596 -20.34 -9.53 10.43
CA ARG A 596 -20.24 -8.07 10.53
C ARG A 596 -19.91 -7.61 11.96
N ALA A 597 -20.51 -8.24 12.98
CA ALA A 597 -20.25 -7.94 14.38
C ALA A 597 -18.83 -8.30 14.86
N LYS A 598 -18.15 -9.22 14.18
CA LYS A 598 -16.83 -9.77 14.57
C LYS A 598 -15.69 -9.26 13.69
N LEU A 599 -16.00 -8.66 12.54
CA LEU A 599 -15.03 -8.25 11.53
C LEU A 599 -14.56 -6.81 11.74
N TYR A 600 -13.24 -6.63 11.87
CA TYR A 600 -12.62 -5.32 12.00
C TYR A 600 -11.66 -5.05 10.83
N ILE A 601 -12.07 -4.15 9.93
CA ILE A 601 -11.32 -3.73 8.75
C ILE A 601 -10.84 -2.28 8.98
N PRO A 602 -9.54 -2.00 9.13
CA PRO A 602 -9.08 -0.62 9.31
C PRO A 602 -9.45 0.26 8.11
N ALA A 603 -10.04 1.43 8.33
CA ALA A 603 -10.46 2.30 7.20
C ALA A 603 -9.32 2.76 6.28
N THR A 604 -8.05 2.72 6.73
CA THR A 604 -6.89 3.13 5.93
C THR A 604 -5.73 2.16 6.02
N ASN A 605 -4.93 2.15 4.96
CA ASN A 605 -3.60 1.54 4.85
C ASN A 605 -2.51 2.36 5.61
N ASP A 606 -2.85 3.22 6.57
CA ASP A 606 -1.83 4.04 7.22
C ASP A 606 -0.80 3.18 8.00
N HIS A 607 -1.17 1.95 8.40
CA HIS A 607 -0.28 1.00 9.07
C HIS A 607 0.81 0.43 8.16
N ASN A 608 0.49 0.02 6.93
CA ASN A 608 1.50 -0.57 6.03
C ASN A 608 2.46 0.52 5.55
N GLU A 609 1.96 1.68 5.12
CA GLU A 609 2.78 2.83 4.75
C GLU A 609 3.69 3.28 5.89
N GLY A 610 3.14 3.37 7.11
CA GLY A 610 3.90 3.70 8.30
C GLY A 610 4.98 2.65 8.61
N GLY A 611 4.68 1.37 8.44
CA GLY A 611 5.60 0.25 8.59
C GLY A 611 6.77 0.30 7.59
N LEU A 612 6.45 0.43 6.30
CA LEU A 612 7.44 0.56 5.22
C LEU A 612 8.29 1.82 5.38
N ARG A 613 7.69 2.95 5.77
CA ARG A 613 8.44 4.18 6.06
C ARG A 613 9.35 4.00 7.27
N SER A 614 8.90 3.28 8.30
CA SER A 614 9.73 2.94 9.47
C SER A 614 10.96 2.13 9.05
N TRP A 615 10.79 1.16 8.15
CA TRP A 615 11.91 0.42 7.56
C TRP A 615 12.89 1.34 6.81
N CYS A 616 12.38 2.20 5.92
CA CYS A 616 13.23 3.15 5.19
C CYS A 616 13.98 4.14 6.10
N VAL A 617 13.40 4.51 7.24
CA VAL A 617 14.08 5.35 8.24
C VAL A 617 15.11 4.53 9.01
N HIS A 618 14.75 3.31 9.42
CA HIS A 618 15.62 2.42 10.17
C HIS A 618 16.92 2.12 9.42
N ILE A 619 16.85 1.77 8.13
CA ILE A 619 18.03 1.43 7.33
C ILE A 619 18.97 2.62 7.11
N ARG A 620 18.47 3.88 7.16
CA ARG A 620 19.32 5.08 7.06
C ARG A 620 20.25 5.21 8.26
N PHE A 621 19.78 4.85 9.45
CA PHE A 621 20.56 4.89 10.69
C PHE A 621 21.30 3.56 10.96
N HIS A 622 20.82 2.46 10.39
CA HIS A 622 21.36 1.11 10.58
C HIS A 622 21.60 0.42 9.22
N PRO A 623 22.55 0.89 8.39
CA PRO A 623 22.72 0.42 7.02
C PRO A 623 23.09 -1.06 6.90
N HIS A 624 23.60 -1.68 7.97
CA HIS A 624 23.91 -3.11 8.03
C HIS A 624 22.74 -3.99 8.52
N SER A 625 21.59 -3.40 8.84
CA SER A 625 20.41 -4.13 9.28
C SER A 625 19.71 -4.81 8.11
N THR A 626 19.02 -5.91 8.38
CA THR A 626 18.21 -6.64 7.39
C THR A 626 16.71 -6.51 7.72
N PRO A 627 15.81 -6.69 6.74
CA PRO A 627 14.36 -6.70 6.98
C PRO A 627 13.98 -7.68 8.08
N ARG A 628 14.50 -8.92 8.03
CA ARG A 628 14.33 -9.91 9.10
C ARG A 628 14.69 -9.38 10.49
N SER A 629 15.84 -8.71 10.64
CA SER A 629 16.27 -8.16 11.93
C SER A 629 15.40 -6.99 12.42
N PHE A 630 14.90 -6.18 11.48
CA PHE A 630 13.96 -5.11 11.76
C PHE A 630 12.61 -5.67 12.17
N SER A 631 12.07 -6.62 11.40
CA SER A 631 10.80 -7.31 11.63
C SER A 631 10.78 -8.02 12.96
N THR A 632 11.87 -8.70 13.33
CA THR A 632 12.03 -9.34 14.65
C THR A 632 11.76 -8.35 15.80
N MET A 633 12.39 -7.17 15.74
CA MET A 633 12.28 -6.17 16.81
C MET A 633 10.96 -5.41 16.77
N GLU A 634 10.50 -5.04 15.57
CA GLU A 634 9.25 -4.32 15.39
C GLU A 634 8.05 -5.18 15.72
N ARG A 635 8.07 -6.48 15.42
CA ARG A 635 7.06 -7.45 15.86
C ARG A 635 7.00 -7.50 17.38
N TYR A 636 8.14 -7.73 18.04
CA TYR A 636 8.22 -7.77 19.51
C TYR A 636 7.71 -6.47 20.16
N ARG A 637 8.03 -5.31 19.56
CA ARG A 637 7.66 -3.98 20.06
C ARG A 637 6.19 -3.63 19.81
N ARG A 638 5.73 -3.73 18.57
CA ARG A 638 4.38 -3.29 18.16
C ARG A 638 3.30 -4.23 18.68
N ASN A 639 3.61 -5.52 18.83
CA ASN A 639 2.63 -6.52 19.23
C ASN A 639 2.52 -6.68 20.75
N ASN A 640 3.24 -5.86 21.52
CA ASN A 640 3.33 -5.96 22.99
C ASN A 640 3.73 -7.38 23.46
N THR A 641 4.63 -8.03 22.72
CA THR A 641 5.03 -9.41 22.98
C THR A 641 5.67 -9.59 24.35
N GLU A 642 6.24 -8.53 24.92
CA GLU A 642 6.74 -8.55 26.29
C GLU A 642 5.65 -8.90 27.32
N ALA A 643 4.44 -8.34 27.17
CA ALA A 643 3.33 -8.61 28.08
C ALA A 643 2.78 -10.04 27.89
N PHE A 644 2.67 -10.47 26.63
CA PHE A 644 2.33 -11.86 26.30
C PHE A 644 3.34 -12.84 26.92
N ALA A 645 4.64 -12.58 26.73
CA ALA A 645 5.71 -13.42 27.22
C ALA A 645 5.68 -13.53 28.75
N ALA A 646 5.40 -12.44 29.46
CA ALA A 646 5.28 -12.44 30.91
C ALA A 646 4.15 -13.34 31.43
N LYS A 647 3.10 -13.60 30.64
CA LYS A 647 1.93 -14.37 31.05
C LYS A 647 1.96 -15.84 30.59
N TYR A 648 2.49 -16.10 29.39
CA TYR A 648 2.36 -17.42 28.76
C TYR A 648 3.66 -18.17 28.54
N ILE A 649 4.79 -17.47 28.45
CA ILE A 649 6.07 -18.09 28.11
C ILE A 649 6.73 -18.64 29.37
N THR A 650 7.02 -19.94 29.35
CA THR A 650 7.64 -20.67 30.46
C THR A 650 9.16 -20.76 30.29
N ALA A 651 9.86 -21.29 31.30
CA ALA A 651 11.30 -21.54 31.19
C ALA A 651 11.65 -22.55 30.07
N ASP A 652 10.79 -23.54 29.81
CA ASP A 652 11.00 -24.54 28.77
C ASP A 652 10.83 -23.94 27.37
N ASP A 653 9.88 -23.02 27.19
CA ASP A 653 9.75 -22.24 25.96
C ASP A 653 11.02 -21.45 25.67
N VAL A 654 11.62 -20.82 26.68
CA VAL A 654 12.88 -20.08 26.51
C VAL A 654 13.99 -21.00 26.02
N LEU A 655 14.11 -22.20 26.59
CA LEU A 655 15.09 -23.19 26.14
C LEU A 655 14.82 -23.68 24.72
N HIS A 656 13.56 -23.88 24.35
CA HIS A 656 13.14 -24.26 23.01
C HIS A 656 13.48 -23.15 22.00
N VAL A 657 13.03 -21.93 22.25
CA VAL A 657 13.27 -20.75 21.40
C VAL A 657 14.77 -20.49 21.23
N MET A 658 15.57 -20.64 22.30
CA MET A 658 17.03 -20.54 22.21
C MET A 658 17.64 -21.57 21.25
N ARG A 659 17.09 -22.79 21.15
CA ARG A 659 17.56 -23.82 20.21
C ARG A 659 17.17 -23.47 18.79
N GLU A 660 15.92 -23.10 18.54
CA GLU A 660 15.43 -22.76 17.20
C GLU A 660 16.16 -21.55 16.62
N VAL A 661 16.34 -20.49 17.41
CA VAL A 661 17.12 -19.31 16.98
C VAL A 661 18.58 -19.68 16.63
N ARG A 662 19.18 -20.65 17.33
CA ARG A 662 20.55 -21.10 17.02
C ARG A 662 20.62 -21.93 15.74
N LYS A 663 19.61 -22.76 15.47
CA LYS A 663 19.49 -23.48 14.19
C LYS A 663 19.33 -22.48 13.04
N GLU A 664 18.47 -21.49 13.21
CA GLU A 664 18.28 -20.41 12.25
C GLU A 664 19.55 -19.59 12.03
N ASP A 665 20.26 -19.22 13.10
CA ASP A 665 21.56 -18.52 13.01
C ASP A 665 22.57 -19.31 12.18
N ALA A 666 22.54 -20.64 12.28
CA ALA A 666 23.48 -21.54 11.61
C ALA A 666 23.09 -21.87 10.16
N SER A 667 21.85 -21.61 9.74
CA SER A 667 21.35 -22.02 8.42
C SER A 667 21.91 -21.20 7.25
N GLY A 668 22.53 -20.05 7.52
CA GLY A 668 23.02 -19.16 6.47
C GLY A 668 21.91 -18.52 5.64
N ALA A 669 20.67 -18.48 6.13
CA ALA A 669 19.49 -18.01 5.38
C ALA A 669 19.67 -16.64 4.69
N ASN A 670 20.39 -15.69 5.31
CA ASN A 670 20.67 -14.39 4.69
C ASN A 670 21.58 -14.50 3.45
N THR A 671 22.53 -15.43 3.45
CA THR A 671 23.40 -15.70 2.30
C THR A 671 22.60 -16.34 1.18
N ILE A 672 21.77 -17.33 1.50
CA ILE A 672 20.85 -17.98 0.55
C ILE A 672 19.93 -16.94 -0.09
N PHE A 673 19.34 -16.05 0.73
CA PHE A 673 18.47 -14.99 0.23
C PHE A 673 19.20 -14.03 -0.72
N ARG A 674 20.43 -13.59 -0.38
CA ARG A 674 21.22 -12.71 -1.27
C ARG A 674 21.53 -13.38 -2.60
N GLN A 675 21.77 -14.68 -2.60
CA GLN A 675 22.01 -15.46 -3.80
C GLN A 675 20.76 -15.51 -4.68
N ALA A 676 19.58 -15.80 -4.10
CA ALA A 676 18.31 -15.80 -4.81
C ALA A 676 17.98 -14.45 -5.47
N VAL A 677 18.29 -13.32 -4.81
CA VAL A 677 18.11 -11.98 -5.41
C VAL A 677 18.97 -11.79 -6.66
N VAL A 678 20.22 -12.25 -6.63
CA VAL A 678 21.13 -12.16 -7.79
C VAL A 678 20.61 -13.03 -8.94
N GLU A 679 20.24 -14.27 -8.64
CA GLU A 679 19.70 -15.22 -9.63
C GLU A 679 18.45 -14.65 -10.31
N GLU A 680 17.55 -14.01 -9.57
CA GLU A 680 16.37 -13.40 -10.19
C GLU A 680 16.70 -12.18 -11.06
N LEU A 681 17.68 -11.37 -10.68
CA LEU A 681 18.15 -10.27 -11.53
C LEU A 681 18.74 -10.80 -12.84
N GLU A 682 19.47 -11.91 -12.78
CA GLU A 682 19.99 -12.60 -13.96
C GLU A 682 18.86 -13.14 -14.84
N GLN A 683 17.85 -13.80 -14.26
CA GLN A 683 16.67 -14.28 -14.99
C GLN A 683 15.89 -13.15 -15.65
N LYS A 684 15.67 -12.03 -14.94
CA LYS A 684 15.03 -10.83 -15.51
C LYS A 684 15.84 -10.28 -16.68
N ALA A 685 17.17 -10.28 -16.59
CA ALA A 685 18.04 -9.83 -17.68
C ALA A 685 17.97 -10.76 -18.90
N ILE A 686 17.92 -12.08 -18.70
CA ILE A 686 17.75 -13.09 -19.76
C ILE A 686 16.39 -12.89 -20.45
N SER A 687 15.29 -12.88 -19.69
CA SER A 687 13.95 -12.70 -20.24
C SER A 687 13.79 -11.38 -20.98
N HIS A 688 14.41 -10.30 -20.50
CA HIS A 688 14.40 -9.02 -21.21
C HIS A 688 15.15 -9.11 -22.56
N ARG A 689 16.32 -9.76 -22.60
CA ARG A 689 17.07 -9.98 -23.85
C ARG A 689 16.27 -10.83 -24.83
N GLU A 690 15.62 -11.89 -24.38
CA GLU A 690 14.74 -12.72 -25.21
C GLU A 690 13.57 -11.92 -25.78
N LYS A 691 12.90 -11.10 -24.96
CA LYS A 691 11.81 -10.23 -25.43
C LYS A 691 12.28 -9.21 -26.46
N VAL A 692 13.47 -8.62 -26.26
CA VAL A 692 14.08 -7.69 -27.24
C VAL A 692 14.41 -8.42 -28.54
N ASN A 693 14.99 -9.61 -28.46
CA ASN A 693 15.32 -10.42 -29.64
C ASN A 693 14.06 -10.84 -30.39
N LEU A 694 13.04 -11.36 -29.70
CA LEU A 694 11.74 -11.71 -30.30
C LEU A 694 11.05 -10.49 -30.92
N ALA A 695 11.13 -9.31 -30.29
CA ALA A 695 10.59 -8.08 -30.86
C ALA A 695 11.35 -7.64 -32.11
N ALA A 696 12.68 -7.76 -32.11
CA ALA A 696 13.53 -7.48 -33.26
C ALA A 696 13.27 -8.46 -34.41
N GLU A 697 13.15 -9.76 -34.13
CA GLU A 697 12.80 -10.79 -35.12
C GLU A 697 11.41 -10.56 -35.71
N LYS A 698 10.39 -10.30 -34.87
CA LYS A 698 9.04 -9.96 -35.34
C LYS A 698 9.06 -8.71 -36.22
N LYS A 699 9.86 -7.71 -35.86
CA LYS A 699 10.04 -6.49 -36.66
C LYS A 699 10.73 -6.79 -38.00
N SER A 700 11.81 -7.58 -38.00
CA SER A 700 12.53 -7.98 -39.22
C SER A 700 11.61 -8.76 -40.15
N LYS A 701 10.94 -9.80 -39.65
CA LYS A 701 9.97 -10.60 -40.42
C LYS A 701 8.83 -9.74 -40.97
N LYS A 702 8.32 -8.79 -40.18
CA LYS A 702 7.31 -7.83 -40.64
C LYS A 702 7.86 -6.94 -41.76
N GLU A 703 9.05 -6.37 -41.59
CA GLU A 703 9.69 -5.54 -42.62
C GLU A 703 9.99 -6.33 -43.91
N GLU A 704 10.48 -7.57 -43.80
CA GLU A 704 10.68 -8.49 -44.93
C GLU A 704 9.37 -8.79 -45.66
N THR A 705 8.29 -9.10 -44.93
CA THR A 705 6.95 -9.34 -45.50
C THR A 705 6.42 -8.09 -46.22
N LEU A 706 6.60 -6.91 -45.64
CA LEU A 706 6.17 -5.65 -46.24
C LEU A 706 6.99 -5.31 -47.50
N ARG A 707 8.31 -5.55 -47.49
CA ARG A 707 9.16 -5.39 -48.68
C ARG A 707 8.79 -6.36 -49.79
N ALA A 708 8.49 -7.61 -49.45
CA ALA A 708 8.05 -8.62 -50.41
C ALA A 708 6.66 -8.33 -51.00
N THR A 709 5.77 -7.73 -50.21
CA THR A 709 4.43 -7.32 -50.68
C THR A 709 4.54 -6.18 -51.70
N GLY A 710 5.43 -5.22 -51.46
CA GLY A 710 5.60 -4.06 -52.34
C GLY A 710 4.37 -3.13 -52.38
N VAL A 711 4.52 -2.04 -53.13
CA VAL A 711 3.43 -1.08 -53.37
C VAL A 711 2.55 -1.60 -54.51
N GLU A 712 1.26 -1.81 -54.24
CA GLU A 712 0.29 -2.07 -55.31
C GLU A 712 -0.02 -0.74 -56.02
N GLN A 713 0.07 -0.73 -57.35
CA GLN A 713 -0.17 0.47 -58.17
C GLN A 713 -1.49 0.40 -58.94
N ASN A 714 -2.09 -0.79 -59.07
CA ASN A 714 -3.37 -0.93 -59.74
C ASN A 714 -4.53 -0.46 -58.84
N ARG A 715 -5.10 0.70 -59.19
CA ARG A 715 -6.21 1.33 -58.48
C ARG A 715 -7.46 0.46 -58.40
N GLU A 716 -7.76 -0.33 -59.44
CA GLU A 716 -8.91 -1.24 -59.43
C GLU A 716 -8.68 -2.42 -58.47
N THR A 717 -7.44 -2.90 -58.38
CA THR A 717 -7.05 -3.94 -57.42
C THR A 717 -7.17 -3.43 -55.99
N ILE A 718 -6.66 -2.22 -55.71
CA ILE A 718 -6.76 -1.58 -54.38
C ILE A 718 -8.22 -1.36 -53.98
N ALA A 719 -9.07 -0.92 -54.91
CA ALA A 719 -10.50 -0.72 -54.65
C ALA A 719 -11.22 -2.02 -54.21
N ARG A 720 -10.75 -3.18 -54.66
CA ARG A 720 -11.30 -4.52 -54.32
C ARG A 720 -10.64 -5.15 -53.08
N MET A 721 -9.62 -4.55 -52.49
CA MET A 721 -8.92 -5.12 -51.33
C MET A 721 -9.81 -5.22 -50.07
N THR A 722 -9.59 -6.28 -49.30
CA THR A 722 -10.17 -6.47 -47.97
C THR A 722 -9.56 -5.49 -46.95
N ILE A 723 -10.20 -5.34 -45.77
CA ILE A 723 -9.64 -4.51 -44.69
C ILE A 723 -8.23 -4.95 -44.29
N LEU A 724 -7.95 -6.26 -44.28
CA LEU A 724 -6.64 -6.79 -43.94
C LEU A 724 -5.60 -6.41 -45.00
N GLN A 725 -5.92 -6.55 -46.28
CA GLN A 725 -5.02 -6.18 -47.38
C GLN A 725 -4.76 -4.67 -47.41
N LEU A 726 -5.77 -3.83 -47.15
CA LEU A 726 -5.60 -2.39 -47.03
C LEU A 726 -4.73 -1.99 -45.84
N LYS A 727 -4.80 -2.70 -44.71
CA LYS A 727 -3.88 -2.49 -43.57
C LYS A 727 -2.45 -2.83 -43.96
N VAL A 728 -2.23 -3.89 -44.73
CA VAL A 728 -0.89 -4.26 -45.22
C VAL A 728 -0.35 -3.17 -46.16
N GLN A 729 -1.12 -2.73 -47.15
CA GLN A 729 -0.70 -1.63 -48.03
C GLN A 729 -0.45 -0.32 -47.26
N PHE A 730 -1.30 0.00 -46.29
CA PHE A 730 -1.06 1.13 -45.39
C PHE A 730 0.28 1.00 -44.64
N ASP A 731 0.59 -0.18 -44.11
CA ASP A 731 1.86 -0.44 -43.43
C ASP A 731 3.05 -0.40 -44.39
N VAL A 732 2.91 -0.80 -45.66
CA VAL A 732 3.94 -0.62 -46.70
C VAL A 732 4.23 0.87 -46.90
N TYR A 733 3.19 1.70 -47.10
CA TYR A 733 3.36 3.15 -47.24
C TYR A 733 3.96 3.79 -45.99
N LYS A 734 3.63 3.28 -44.80
CA LYS A 734 4.10 3.80 -43.52
C LYS A 734 5.55 3.44 -43.23
N CYS A 735 5.90 2.16 -43.38
CA CYS A 735 7.17 1.62 -42.90
C CYS A 735 8.25 1.57 -43.98
N ILE A 736 7.86 1.32 -45.24
CA ILE A 736 8.80 1.16 -46.36
C ILE A 736 8.92 2.46 -47.16
N VAL A 737 7.80 2.96 -47.68
CA VAL A 737 7.78 4.20 -48.50
C VAL A 737 8.00 5.44 -47.65
N LYS A 738 7.55 5.41 -46.39
CA LYS A 738 7.59 6.53 -45.43
C LYS A 738 6.81 7.76 -45.95
N ASP A 739 5.61 7.54 -46.49
CA ASP A 739 4.72 8.62 -46.93
C ASP A 739 4.42 9.59 -45.77
N ALA A 740 4.60 10.90 -46.04
CA ALA A 740 4.59 11.95 -45.03
C ALA A 740 3.25 12.11 -44.30
N ILE A 741 2.12 11.73 -44.93
CA ILE A 741 0.77 11.84 -44.35
C ILE A 741 0.40 10.53 -43.63
N ILE A 742 0.70 9.38 -44.22
CA ILE A 742 0.46 8.07 -43.62
C ILE A 742 1.29 7.86 -42.35
N LEU A 743 2.51 8.41 -42.28
CA LEU A 743 3.33 8.43 -41.06
C LEU A 743 2.59 9.08 -39.87
N LYS A 744 1.82 10.13 -40.12
CA LYS A 744 1.03 10.88 -39.12
C LYS A 744 -0.33 10.24 -38.83
N THR A 745 -0.77 9.32 -39.67
CA THR A 745 -2.08 8.67 -39.56
C THR A 745 -1.95 7.36 -38.77
N THR A 746 -2.89 7.08 -37.88
CA THR A 746 -2.95 5.80 -37.16
C THR A 746 -4.12 4.98 -37.68
N LEU A 747 -3.95 3.66 -37.80
CA LEU A 747 -5.05 2.78 -38.23
C LEU A 747 -6.26 2.85 -37.28
N VAL A 748 -6.05 3.27 -36.03
CA VAL A 748 -7.10 3.48 -35.02
C VAL A 748 -7.96 4.70 -35.34
N SER A 749 -7.37 5.77 -35.89
CA SER A 749 -8.11 6.99 -36.28
C SER A 749 -8.92 6.82 -37.57
N ILE A 750 -8.71 5.74 -38.32
CA ILE A 750 -9.46 5.42 -39.56
C ILE A 750 -10.04 3.99 -39.48
N PRO A 751 -11.04 3.74 -38.61
CA PRO A 751 -11.50 2.39 -38.32
C PRO A 751 -12.28 1.74 -39.47
N ARG A 752 -12.91 2.52 -40.35
CA ARG A 752 -13.75 2.00 -41.44
C ARG A 752 -12.92 1.58 -42.65
N ARG A 753 -13.48 0.69 -43.49
CA ARG A 753 -12.83 0.25 -44.73
C ARG A 753 -12.65 1.41 -45.72
N ALA A 754 -13.68 2.25 -45.88
CA ALA A 754 -13.69 3.37 -46.81
C ALA A 754 -12.54 4.36 -46.51
N ASP A 755 -12.37 4.73 -45.24
CA ASP A 755 -11.32 5.65 -44.80
C ASP A 755 -9.91 5.08 -45.06
N LYS A 756 -9.71 3.77 -44.83
CA LYS A 756 -8.43 3.10 -45.15
C LYS A 756 -8.17 3.05 -46.65
N LEU A 757 -9.18 2.74 -47.45
CA LEU A 757 -9.08 2.71 -48.90
C LEU A 757 -8.70 4.09 -49.44
N GLN A 758 -9.38 5.15 -48.98
CA GLN A 758 -9.09 6.51 -49.36
C GLN A 758 -7.67 6.93 -48.95
N ALA A 759 -7.24 6.58 -47.74
CA ALA A 759 -5.88 6.88 -47.27
C ALA A 759 -4.81 6.19 -48.14
N VAL A 760 -5.00 4.92 -48.50
CA VAL A 760 -4.06 4.16 -49.36
C VAL A 760 -4.06 4.71 -50.79
N LEU A 761 -5.22 5.01 -51.38
CA LEU A 761 -5.29 5.60 -52.73
C LEU A 761 -4.65 6.99 -52.79
N ALA A 762 -4.89 7.83 -51.78
CA ALA A 762 -4.25 9.14 -51.70
C ALA A 762 -2.74 9.03 -51.49
N ALA A 763 -2.26 7.99 -50.79
CA ALA A 763 -0.83 7.71 -50.67
C ALA A 763 -0.24 7.22 -51.99
N LEU A 764 -0.99 6.45 -52.77
CA LEU A 764 -0.59 6.08 -54.13
C LEU A 764 -0.48 7.31 -55.03
N ASP A 765 -1.45 8.22 -55.00
CA ASP A 765 -1.39 9.49 -55.76
C ASP A 765 -0.10 10.28 -55.47
N ARG A 766 0.31 10.32 -54.20
CA ARG A 766 1.55 10.99 -53.78
C ARG A 766 2.82 10.21 -54.08
N TYR A 767 2.73 8.91 -54.26
CA TYR A 767 3.85 8.05 -54.61
C TYR A 767 4.12 8.06 -56.12
N GLU A 768 3.08 8.23 -56.93
CA GLU A 768 3.15 8.35 -58.39
C GLU A 768 3.50 9.77 -58.86
N ALA A 769 3.27 10.79 -58.02
CA ALA A 769 3.65 12.19 -58.24
C ALA A 769 5.11 12.47 -57.87
#